data_AF-A0AAV4K370-F1
#
_entry.id   AF-A0AAV4K370-F1
#
_cell.length_a   1.000
_cell.length_b   1.000
_cell.length_c   1.000
_cell.angle_alpha   90.00
_cell.angle_beta   90.00
_cell.angle_gamma   90.00
#
_symmetry.space_group_name_H-M   'P 1'
#
loop_
_entity.id
_entity.type
_entity.pdbx_description
1 polymer ?
#
loop_
_entity_poly.entity_id
_entity_poly.type
_entity_poly.pdbx_seq_one_letter_code
_entity_poly.pdbx_strand_id
1 'polypeptide(L)'
;MRRPALWPTRFGWAFLGLVLLTLIGCINYALSLGYGLTFLLVGVWIVTAAQARRAAATLDLTVQPPAEAVAGHETAFTAQVRQSGAASPVTLRGWAEQNGQRVPLSAALFVGAGHTQTAALRLSDPVRGPLRLTGVQLVAHDPFGLWQATRTVTAQAQTAVLPAPEADAPAPPTLTAAGSGEAGRRTAGQEDFAGLRPYAAGDAPRLISWRHAARSGQLVTREFDAPLGQALDLNWNAAQGEQEARLSRLAAWVTAARAAGLPFRLTLPGQSLPVGSGDAHAGRALRALALHPPFPAPPEQKAGNEFLSRPAWLGGPNTTEAPSAPLPAAPLQFSLLALGVALLPGLLRWPLWASALVLWLLTYRGLQAEPGRRLRTLPPPLLLVLVGVAAFGLNATYGTLLGQDGGTALLAALLALKAAETRTVRDARLLTLLGLFVTSTHFFHDQGPLTALHSLLASVLLLAAAARWMGDRGDPAAQAALSPTVPRPLLGLSARLLLLSLPLAALLFVFFPRPDGPLWQLPINQGARTGLADQISAGEYSNLAQSDAVAFRADFGGPLPPPDERYWRGPVYELFDGQGWQQVRGRFAAPSAEARPGAPVWSYSITLEPSGKPWLLALDLPTTLPQSALLTGAFQAATLRPASLRTRYEWNSQAAVLGRQESQERLGLNLTLPETPDAANPQSRALAASWRTLAPEQRVQAGLDVFRKGGFAYTLTPPKLPSANRIDAFLFGSKRGFCEHYSSAFAFLMRVAGVPARIVGGYQGGEVNPDGGYLIVRQQNAHAWTEVWLQGQGWVRVDPTAAVAPARVQADLGTALTQPQATAPRERTTLERAKLRLDALQNQWNTWVVSYDGAQQRSLLSRLGVSGTGSPLYLLALLGAAALTLLPALAFVRRRALPRDPALLALHDLSTRLRLPRGPGETPTAYAERAAAHSPQQAPLLRDIARRFNALRYGPQASPEELRQLQALVRQVRRTERT
;
A
#
# COMPACT_ATOMS: atom_id res chain seq x y z
N MET A 1 -34.23 -9.45 -6.07
CA MET A 1 -33.29 -9.40 -4.93
C MET A 1 -32.79 -7.97 -4.75
N ARG A 2 -32.84 -7.41 -3.53
CA ARG A 2 -32.30 -6.06 -3.24
C ARG A 2 -30.76 -6.09 -3.37
N ARG A 3 -30.17 -5.04 -3.94
CA ARG A 3 -28.70 -4.90 -4.04
C ARG A 3 -28.11 -4.83 -2.62
N PRO A 4 -26.99 -5.52 -2.32
CA PRO A 4 -26.32 -5.40 -1.02
C PRO A 4 -25.91 -3.95 -0.77
N ALA A 5 -26.18 -3.43 0.44
CA ALA A 5 -25.72 -2.10 0.82
C ALA A 5 -24.21 -2.14 1.05
N LEU A 6 -23.48 -1.15 0.55
CA LEU A 6 -22.01 -1.11 0.57
C LEU A 6 -21.54 0.12 1.34
N TRP A 7 -20.62 -0.07 2.28
CA TRP A 7 -20.08 0.98 3.15
C TRP A 7 -18.59 0.78 3.39
N PRO A 8 -17.76 1.84 3.44
CA PRO A 8 -16.40 1.74 3.93
C PRO A 8 -16.39 1.35 5.42
N THR A 9 -15.42 0.55 5.84
CA THR A 9 -15.19 0.28 7.27
C THR A 9 -14.46 1.47 7.92
N ARG A 10 -14.34 1.50 9.25
CA ARG A 10 -13.48 2.50 9.95
C ARG A 10 -12.03 2.44 9.46
N PHE A 11 -11.54 1.23 9.20
CA PHE A 11 -10.22 1.01 8.61
C PHE A 11 -10.15 1.54 7.17
N GLY A 12 -11.19 1.32 6.37
CA GLY A 12 -11.30 1.87 5.01
C GLY A 12 -11.35 3.40 4.95
N TRP A 13 -12.01 4.05 5.91
CA TRP A 13 -11.97 5.50 6.06
C TRP A 13 -10.59 6.01 6.47
N ALA A 14 -9.93 5.34 7.42
CA ALA A 14 -8.56 5.68 7.81
C ALA A 14 -7.57 5.49 6.65
N PHE A 15 -7.74 4.42 5.86
CA PHE A 15 -6.97 4.19 4.62
C PHE A 15 -7.19 5.33 3.62
N LEU A 16 -8.44 5.71 3.34
CA LEU A 16 -8.73 6.81 2.42
C LEU A 16 -8.16 8.14 2.93
N GLY A 17 -8.33 8.43 4.22
CA GLY A 17 -7.77 9.64 4.84
C GLY A 17 -6.24 9.70 4.73
N LEU A 18 -5.56 8.57 4.91
CA LEU A 18 -4.11 8.48 4.73
C LEU A 18 -3.70 8.68 3.27
N VAL A 19 -4.42 8.08 2.31
CA VAL A 19 -4.17 8.27 0.88
C VAL A 19 -4.37 9.74 0.48
N LEU A 20 -5.40 10.41 1.01
CA LEU A 20 -5.63 11.84 0.80
C LEU A 20 -4.54 12.70 1.44
N LEU A 21 -4.08 12.35 2.64
CA LEU A 21 -2.96 13.03 3.30
C LEU A 21 -1.67 12.89 2.46
N THR A 22 -1.39 11.69 1.96
CA THR A 22 -0.25 11.46 1.04
C THR A 22 -0.42 12.29 -0.23
N LEU A 23 -1.62 12.35 -0.82
CA LEU A 23 -1.90 13.16 -2.00
C LEU A 23 -1.57 14.64 -1.77
N ILE A 24 -2.02 15.20 -0.65
CA ILE A 24 -1.76 16.57 -0.25
C ILE A 24 -0.24 16.81 -0.13
N GLY A 25 0.49 15.89 0.50
CA GLY A 25 1.95 15.95 0.56
C GLY A 25 2.60 15.91 -0.83
N CYS A 26 2.14 15.04 -1.72
CA CYS A 26 2.66 14.95 -3.09
C CYS A 26 2.40 16.24 -3.89
N ILE A 27 1.22 16.85 -3.71
CA ILE A 27 0.88 18.14 -4.31
C ILE A 27 1.81 19.22 -3.79
N ASN A 28 1.99 19.32 -2.48
CA ASN A 28 2.79 20.38 -1.89
C ASN A 28 4.27 20.32 -2.31
N TYR A 29 4.83 19.12 -2.47
CA TYR A 29 6.25 18.91 -2.75
C TYR A 29 6.54 18.45 -4.19
N ALA A 30 5.54 18.49 -5.08
CA ALA A 30 5.64 18.08 -6.49
C ALA A 30 6.27 16.67 -6.68
N LEU A 31 5.90 15.71 -5.82
CA LEU A 31 6.46 14.35 -5.85
C LEU A 31 5.72 13.47 -6.87
N SER A 32 6.19 13.45 -8.12
CA SER A 32 5.57 12.67 -9.20
C SER A 32 5.36 11.20 -8.84
N LEU A 33 6.37 10.48 -8.32
CA LEU A 33 6.16 9.07 -7.94
C LEU A 33 5.24 8.90 -6.72
N GLY A 34 5.19 9.91 -5.84
CA GLY A 34 4.21 9.96 -4.76
C GLY A 34 2.77 9.96 -5.28
N TYR A 35 2.48 10.72 -6.34
CA TYR A 35 1.18 10.66 -7.04
C TYR A 35 0.91 9.26 -7.59
N GLY A 36 1.90 8.65 -8.26
CA GLY A 36 1.76 7.31 -8.83
C GLY A 36 1.35 6.26 -7.78
N LEU A 37 2.04 6.23 -6.64
CA LEU A 37 1.70 5.33 -5.53
C LEU A 37 0.32 5.66 -4.94
N THR A 38 0.02 6.95 -4.74
CA THR A 38 -1.26 7.41 -4.19
C THR A 38 -2.43 6.96 -5.06
N PHE A 39 -2.35 7.18 -6.39
CA PHE A 39 -3.40 6.78 -7.31
C PHE A 39 -3.54 5.26 -7.45
N LEU A 40 -2.44 4.52 -7.31
CA LEU A 40 -2.51 3.05 -7.17
C LEU A 40 -3.31 2.63 -5.94
N LEU A 41 -3.09 3.26 -4.78
CA LEU A 41 -3.84 2.97 -3.56
C LEU A 41 -5.31 3.40 -3.65
N VAL A 42 -5.62 4.53 -4.32
CA VAL A 42 -7.01 4.91 -4.67
C VAL A 42 -7.66 3.82 -5.54
N GLY A 43 -6.94 3.32 -6.54
CA GLY A 43 -7.43 2.23 -7.38
C GLY A 43 -7.72 0.95 -6.60
N VAL A 44 -6.85 0.58 -5.65
CA VAL A 44 -7.08 -0.55 -4.75
C VAL A 44 -8.34 -0.32 -3.92
N TRP A 45 -8.54 0.87 -3.37
CA TRP A 45 -9.73 1.22 -2.61
C TRP A 45 -11.01 1.09 -3.44
N ILE A 46 -11.00 1.51 -4.72
CA ILE A 46 -12.18 1.40 -5.59
C ILE A 46 -12.43 -0.05 -6.04
N VAL A 47 -11.39 -0.78 -6.44
CA VAL A 47 -11.51 -2.16 -6.94
C VAL A 47 -12.00 -3.10 -5.84
N THR A 48 -11.55 -2.93 -4.59
CA THR A 48 -11.98 -3.74 -3.44
C THR A 48 -13.45 -3.51 -3.05
N ALA A 49 -13.98 -2.30 -3.29
CA ALA A 49 -15.40 -1.99 -3.10
C ALA A 49 -16.32 -2.93 -3.90
N ALA A 50 -15.93 -3.21 -5.15
CA ALA A 50 -16.64 -4.14 -6.03
C ALA A 50 -16.54 -5.59 -5.54
N GLN A 51 -15.40 -5.97 -4.96
CA GLN A 51 -15.20 -7.32 -4.41
C GLN A 51 -16.07 -7.58 -3.18
N ALA A 52 -16.14 -6.63 -2.23
CA ALA A 52 -17.03 -6.75 -1.06
C ALA A 52 -18.50 -6.93 -1.49
N ARG A 53 -18.98 -6.09 -2.42
CA ARG A 53 -20.36 -6.17 -2.92
C ARG A 53 -20.64 -7.52 -3.59
N ARG A 54 -19.68 -8.04 -4.36
CA ARG A 54 -19.81 -9.34 -5.01
C ARG A 54 -19.80 -10.48 -3.98
N ALA A 55 -18.90 -10.45 -3.00
CA ALA A 55 -18.84 -11.45 -1.94
C ALA A 55 -20.19 -11.55 -1.21
N ALA A 56 -20.83 -10.42 -0.87
CA ALA A 56 -22.16 -10.42 -0.26
C ALA A 56 -23.26 -10.98 -1.17
N ALA A 57 -23.14 -10.82 -2.49
CA ALA A 57 -24.12 -11.32 -3.45
C ALA A 57 -24.05 -12.85 -3.64
N THR A 58 -22.89 -13.48 -3.41
CA THR A 58 -22.67 -14.92 -3.64
C THR A 58 -22.69 -15.78 -2.37
N LEU A 59 -22.90 -15.17 -1.20
CA LEU A 59 -23.16 -15.90 0.04
C LEU A 59 -24.56 -16.49 0.04
N ASP A 60 -24.73 -17.64 0.66
CA ASP A 60 -26.02 -18.21 1.03
C ASP A 60 -25.98 -18.56 2.52
N LEU A 61 -27.11 -18.38 3.20
CA LEU A 61 -27.24 -18.61 4.64
C LEU A 61 -28.46 -19.47 4.90
N THR A 62 -28.26 -20.57 5.61
CA THR A 62 -29.32 -21.35 6.24
C THR A 62 -29.11 -21.32 7.74
N VAL A 63 -30.18 -21.19 8.52
CA VAL A 63 -30.10 -21.16 9.98
C VAL A 63 -31.05 -22.21 10.54
N GLN A 64 -30.55 -23.00 11.47
CA GLN A 64 -31.29 -24.03 12.19
C GLN A 64 -31.46 -23.59 13.66
N PRO A 65 -32.65 -23.74 14.26
CA PRO A 65 -32.84 -23.53 15.69
C PRO A 65 -32.05 -24.57 16.50
N PRO A 66 -31.70 -24.28 17.77
CA PRO A 66 -31.13 -25.28 18.65
C PRO A 66 -32.13 -26.43 18.85
N ALA A 67 -31.61 -27.67 18.94
CA ALA A 67 -32.43 -28.87 19.09
C ALA A 67 -33.22 -28.87 20.40
N GLU A 68 -32.55 -28.54 21.50
CA GLU A 68 -33.16 -28.24 22.80
C GLU A 68 -32.48 -26.97 23.35
N ALA A 69 -33.25 -26.09 23.97
CA ALA A 69 -32.76 -24.87 24.63
C ALA A 69 -33.25 -24.89 26.07
N VAL A 70 -32.35 -24.79 27.04
CA VAL A 70 -32.69 -24.86 28.47
C VAL A 70 -32.35 -23.53 29.13
N ALA A 71 -33.21 -23.07 30.03
CA ALA A 71 -33.00 -21.82 30.75
C ALA A 71 -31.66 -21.85 31.52
N GLY A 72 -30.93 -20.74 31.52
CA GLY A 72 -29.64 -20.61 32.19
C GLY A 72 -28.47 -21.38 31.56
N HIS A 73 -28.69 -22.11 30.45
CA HIS A 73 -27.62 -22.80 29.72
C HIS A 73 -27.35 -22.08 28.40
N GLU A 74 -26.08 -21.97 28.00
CA GLU A 74 -25.71 -21.37 26.71
C GLU A 74 -26.38 -22.14 25.56
N THR A 75 -27.10 -21.42 24.70
CA THR A 75 -27.78 -22.01 23.53
C THR A 75 -27.35 -21.30 22.27
N ALA A 76 -27.39 -21.97 21.11
CA ALA A 76 -26.96 -21.36 19.86
C ALA A 76 -27.84 -21.73 18.67
N PHE A 77 -28.11 -20.75 17.82
CA PHE A 77 -28.63 -21.01 16.48
C PHE A 77 -27.46 -21.43 15.59
N THR A 78 -27.64 -22.54 14.87
CA THR A 78 -26.62 -23.06 13.96
C THR A 78 -26.80 -22.42 12.59
N ALA A 79 -25.91 -21.50 12.23
CA ALA A 79 -25.90 -20.83 10.94
C ALA A 79 -24.90 -21.52 10.00
N GLN A 80 -25.38 -22.07 8.89
CA GLN A 80 -24.53 -22.59 7.81
C GLN A 80 -24.43 -21.56 6.70
N VAL A 81 -23.20 -21.13 6.42
CA VAL A 81 -22.88 -20.14 5.40
C VAL A 81 -22.14 -20.82 4.27
N ARG A 82 -22.67 -20.71 3.05
CA ARG A 82 -22.03 -21.23 1.83
C ARG A 82 -21.56 -20.07 0.96
N GLN A 83 -20.31 -20.11 0.49
CA GLN A 83 -19.78 -19.12 -0.43
C GLN A 83 -19.62 -19.73 -1.82
N SER A 84 -20.50 -19.36 -2.76
CA SER A 84 -20.43 -19.82 -4.15
C SER A 84 -19.37 -19.08 -4.98
N GLY A 85 -18.84 -17.97 -4.45
CA GLY A 85 -17.84 -17.12 -5.09
C GLY A 85 -16.40 -17.33 -4.58
N ALA A 86 -15.59 -16.27 -4.70
CA ALA A 86 -14.25 -16.25 -4.12
C ALA A 86 -14.33 -16.26 -2.59
N ALA A 87 -13.29 -16.78 -1.93
CA ALA A 87 -13.20 -16.77 -0.48
C ALA A 87 -13.30 -15.34 0.05
N SER A 88 -14.06 -15.15 1.12
CA SER A 88 -14.28 -13.84 1.72
C SER A 88 -14.46 -13.97 3.23
N PRO A 89 -13.92 -13.03 4.03
CA PRO A 89 -14.30 -12.91 5.44
C PRO A 89 -15.77 -12.53 5.56
N VAL A 90 -16.50 -13.22 6.45
CA VAL A 90 -17.93 -13.00 6.68
C VAL A 90 -18.18 -12.77 8.17
N THR A 91 -19.06 -11.84 8.48
CA THR A 91 -19.60 -11.66 9.84
C THR A 91 -21.12 -11.80 9.78
N LEU A 92 -21.66 -12.65 10.65
CA LEU A 92 -23.09 -12.79 10.88
C LEU A 92 -23.50 -11.90 12.04
N ARG A 93 -24.62 -11.19 11.85
CA ARG A 93 -25.29 -10.42 12.89
C ARG A 93 -26.76 -10.82 12.92
N GLY A 94 -27.21 -11.46 13.98
CA GLY A 94 -28.59 -11.90 14.15
C GLY A 94 -29.30 -11.09 15.23
N TRP A 95 -30.64 -11.12 15.21
CA TRP A 95 -31.48 -10.64 16.31
C TRP A 95 -32.40 -11.77 16.73
N ALA A 96 -32.25 -12.23 17.97
CA ALA A 96 -33.24 -13.05 18.63
C ALA A 96 -34.28 -12.16 19.31
N GLU A 97 -35.48 -12.66 19.45
CA GLU A 97 -36.58 -12.09 20.21
C GLU A 97 -36.93 -13.12 21.29
N GLN A 98 -36.78 -12.74 22.56
CA GLN A 98 -37.06 -13.56 23.71
C GLN A 98 -38.07 -12.83 24.58
N ASN A 99 -39.26 -13.42 24.74
CA ASN A 99 -40.35 -12.86 25.56
C ASN A 99 -40.70 -11.38 25.21
N GLY A 100 -40.63 -11.02 23.93
CA GLY A 100 -40.94 -9.67 23.42
C GLY A 100 -39.77 -8.68 23.48
N GLN A 101 -38.61 -9.05 24.03
CA GLN A 101 -37.38 -8.25 24.00
C GLN A 101 -36.42 -8.73 22.92
N ARG A 102 -35.73 -7.80 22.25
CA ARG A 102 -34.73 -8.12 21.22
C ARG A 102 -33.34 -8.30 21.82
N VAL A 103 -32.69 -9.41 21.50
CA VAL A 103 -31.34 -9.77 21.93
C VAL A 103 -30.42 -9.88 20.69
N PRO A 104 -29.32 -9.12 20.63
CA PRO A 104 -28.38 -9.19 19.50
C PRO A 104 -27.49 -10.45 19.59
N LEU A 105 -27.27 -11.10 18.45
CA LEU A 105 -26.37 -12.26 18.31
C LEU A 105 -25.31 -11.94 17.25
N SER A 106 -24.08 -12.41 17.40
CA SER A 106 -23.06 -12.26 16.34
C SER A 106 -22.11 -13.45 16.27
N ALA A 107 -21.62 -13.73 15.06
CA ALA A 107 -20.58 -14.73 14.84
C ALA A 107 -19.68 -14.28 13.68
N ALA A 108 -18.37 -14.44 13.81
CA ALA A 108 -17.41 -14.18 12.74
C ALA A 108 -16.91 -15.50 12.17
N LEU A 109 -16.79 -15.60 10.84
CA LEU A 109 -16.35 -16.82 10.16
C LEU A 109 -15.65 -16.51 8.84
N PHE A 110 -14.76 -17.39 8.41
CA PHE A 110 -14.09 -17.28 7.12
C PHE A 110 -14.59 -18.40 6.21
N VAL A 111 -15.25 -18.04 5.10
CA VAL A 111 -15.79 -19.04 4.16
C VAL A 111 -14.86 -19.15 2.96
N GLY A 112 -14.24 -20.32 2.82
CA GLY A 112 -13.49 -20.68 1.62
C GLY A 112 -14.39 -20.78 0.38
N ALA A 113 -13.82 -20.57 -0.81
CA ALA A 113 -14.56 -20.68 -2.06
C ALA A 113 -15.14 -22.09 -2.25
N GLY A 114 -16.46 -22.20 -2.43
CA GLY A 114 -17.15 -23.48 -2.59
C GLY A 114 -17.34 -24.28 -1.31
N HIS A 115 -16.86 -23.79 -0.17
CA HIS A 115 -17.02 -24.45 1.13
C HIS A 115 -18.27 -23.94 1.86
N THR A 116 -18.84 -24.81 2.69
CA THR A 116 -19.84 -24.44 3.70
C THR A 116 -19.14 -24.39 5.05
N GLN A 117 -19.34 -23.30 5.78
CA GLN A 117 -18.84 -23.11 7.13
C GLN A 117 -20.03 -22.94 8.08
N THR A 118 -19.92 -23.55 9.25
CA THR A 118 -20.95 -23.51 10.28
C THR A 118 -20.50 -22.58 11.40
N ALA A 119 -21.37 -21.68 11.82
CA ALA A 119 -21.14 -20.80 12.95
C ALA A 119 -22.31 -20.86 13.94
N ALA A 120 -21.99 -20.78 15.22
CA ALA A 120 -22.95 -20.76 16.31
C ALA A 120 -23.26 -19.30 16.67
N LEU A 121 -24.51 -18.86 16.47
CA LEU A 121 -25.02 -17.59 16.98
C LEU A 121 -25.48 -17.83 18.43
N ARG A 122 -24.57 -17.59 19.37
CA ARG A 122 -24.74 -17.96 20.79
C ARG A 122 -25.53 -16.93 21.58
N LEU A 123 -26.40 -17.42 22.44
CA LEU A 123 -27.18 -16.69 23.42
C LEU A 123 -26.77 -17.16 24.82
N SER A 124 -26.08 -16.29 25.55
CA SER A 124 -25.71 -16.49 26.94
C SER A 124 -26.92 -16.21 27.83
N ASP A 125 -27.26 -17.16 28.69
CA ASP A 125 -28.32 -17.07 29.71
C ASP A 125 -29.75 -16.85 29.16
N PRO A 126 -30.26 -17.77 28.32
CA PRO A 126 -31.65 -17.71 27.90
C PRO A 126 -32.60 -17.90 29.09
N VAL A 127 -33.70 -17.14 29.12
CA VAL A 127 -34.82 -17.33 30.05
C VAL A 127 -35.96 -18.15 29.41
N ARG A 128 -36.77 -18.79 30.25
CA ARG A 128 -37.92 -19.62 29.82
C ARG A 128 -38.90 -18.83 28.95
N GLY A 129 -39.40 -19.44 27.88
CA GLY A 129 -40.40 -18.86 27.00
C GLY A 129 -40.09 -18.99 25.50
N PRO A 130 -40.88 -18.34 24.62
CA PRO A 130 -40.64 -18.33 23.18
C PRO A 130 -39.34 -17.61 22.83
N LEU A 131 -38.52 -18.26 22.00
CA LEU A 131 -37.29 -17.71 21.43
C LEU A 131 -37.35 -17.77 19.90
N ARG A 132 -37.33 -16.59 19.27
CA ARG A 132 -37.46 -16.45 17.81
C ARG A 132 -36.28 -15.69 17.22
N LEU A 133 -35.65 -16.23 16.19
CA LEU A 133 -34.74 -15.47 15.35
C LEU A 133 -35.56 -14.64 14.36
N THR A 134 -35.41 -13.32 14.39
CA THR A 134 -36.23 -12.39 13.57
C THR A 134 -35.53 -12.01 12.26
N GLY A 135 -34.21 -12.10 12.21
CA GLY A 135 -33.42 -11.90 11.00
C GLY A 135 -31.92 -12.06 11.24
N VAL A 136 -31.18 -12.31 10.15
CA VAL A 136 -29.72 -12.36 10.16
C VAL A 136 -29.16 -11.50 9.03
N GLN A 137 -28.31 -10.54 9.37
CA GLN A 137 -27.48 -9.80 8.43
C GLN A 137 -26.17 -10.54 8.17
N LEU A 138 -25.93 -10.84 6.90
CA LEU A 138 -24.64 -11.25 6.36
C LEU A 138 -23.83 -9.99 6.06
N VAL A 139 -22.66 -9.86 6.66
CA VAL A 139 -21.70 -8.79 6.40
C VAL A 139 -20.48 -9.42 5.73
N ALA A 140 -20.33 -9.24 4.42
CA ALA A 140 -19.13 -9.65 3.69
C ALA A 140 -18.12 -8.50 3.67
N HIS A 141 -16.85 -8.81 3.86
CA HIS A 141 -15.76 -7.83 3.75
C HIS A 141 -14.94 -8.07 2.49
N ASP A 142 -14.28 -7.03 1.97
CA ASP A 142 -13.22 -7.23 0.98
C ASP A 142 -11.98 -7.87 1.63
N PRO A 143 -11.01 -8.36 0.83
CA PRO A 143 -9.84 -9.03 1.36
C PRO A 143 -9.00 -8.22 2.34
N PHE A 144 -8.96 -6.89 2.24
CA PHE A 144 -8.17 -6.01 3.11
C PHE A 144 -8.99 -5.39 4.25
N GLY A 145 -10.32 -5.57 4.25
CA GLY A 145 -11.21 -5.02 5.27
C GLY A 145 -11.44 -3.51 5.15
N LEU A 146 -11.28 -2.95 3.95
CA LEU A 146 -11.56 -1.56 3.59
C LEU A 146 -13.07 -1.30 3.43
N TRP A 147 -13.81 -2.29 2.94
CA TRP A 147 -15.22 -2.22 2.59
C TRP A 147 -16.00 -3.38 3.22
N GLN A 148 -17.23 -3.08 3.63
CA GLN A 148 -18.21 -4.06 4.05
C GLN A 148 -19.47 -3.96 3.19
N ALA A 149 -20.04 -5.10 2.83
CA ALA A 149 -21.30 -5.20 2.12
C ALA A 149 -22.29 -6.03 2.94
N THR A 150 -23.46 -5.46 3.21
CA THR A 150 -24.46 -6.07 4.08
C THR A 150 -25.65 -6.59 3.27
N ARG A 151 -26.09 -7.81 3.59
CA ARG A 151 -27.29 -8.43 3.04
C ARG A 151 -28.11 -9.07 4.17
N THR A 152 -29.32 -8.59 4.38
CA THR A 152 -30.25 -9.19 5.34
C THR A 152 -30.93 -10.40 4.73
N VAL A 153 -30.92 -11.52 5.45
CA VAL A 153 -31.66 -12.73 5.14
C VAL A 153 -32.69 -12.93 6.25
N THR A 154 -33.95 -13.06 5.85
CA THR A 154 -35.01 -13.42 6.79
C THR A 154 -34.83 -14.88 7.14
N ALA A 155 -34.43 -15.16 8.38
CA ALA A 155 -34.35 -16.51 8.92
C ALA A 155 -35.51 -16.67 9.90
N GLN A 156 -36.48 -17.52 9.57
CA GLN A 156 -37.58 -17.86 10.48
C GLN A 156 -37.20 -19.14 11.23
N ALA A 157 -36.36 -19.02 12.26
CA ALA A 157 -36.03 -20.11 13.18
C ALA A 157 -36.64 -19.78 14.54
N GLN A 158 -37.44 -20.70 15.09
CA GLN A 158 -38.11 -20.52 16.38
C GLN A 158 -37.97 -21.78 17.23
N THR A 159 -37.84 -21.59 18.53
CA THR A 159 -37.78 -22.66 19.52
C THR A 159 -38.38 -22.17 20.83
N ALA A 160 -38.63 -23.07 21.78
CA ALA A 160 -39.05 -22.70 23.12
C ALA A 160 -37.90 -23.02 24.09
N VAL A 161 -37.56 -22.07 24.96
CA VAL A 161 -36.57 -22.28 26.02
C VAL A 161 -37.27 -23.01 27.16
N LEU A 162 -36.86 -24.25 27.38
CA LEU A 162 -37.35 -25.13 28.42
C LEU A 162 -36.93 -24.61 29.80
N PRO A 163 -37.78 -24.75 30.84
CA PRO A 163 -37.34 -24.53 32.22
C PRO A 163 -36.15 -25.44 32.56
N ALA A 164 -35.19 -24.92 33.32
CA ALA A 164 -34.09 -25.73 33.85
C ALA A 164 -34.64 -26.74 34.86
N PRO A 165 -34.38 -28.05 34.72
CA PRO A 165 -34.83 -29.03 35.70
C PRO A 165 -34.14 -28.78 37.05
N GLU A 166 -34.90 -28.86 38.14
CA GLU A 166 -34.39 -28.80 39.51
C GLU A 166 -33.41 -29.97 39.75
N ALA A 167 -32.21 -29.70 40.25
CA ALA A 167 -31.13 -30.69 40.38
C ALA A 167 -31.50 -31.83 41.35
N ASP A 168 -32.11 -31.50 42.48
CA ASP A 168 -32.50 -32.44 43.55
C ASP A 168 -34.02 -32.42 43.76
N ALA A 169 -34.79 -32.64 42.69
CA ALA A 169 -36.24 -32.63 42.76
C ALA A 169 -36.77 -33.78 43.65
N PRO A 170 -37.77 -33.53 44.52
CA PRO A 170 -38.42 -34.59 45.29
C PRO A 170 -39.10 -35.62 44.37
N ALA A 171 -39.38 -36.82 44.88
CA ALA A 171 -40.05 -37.85 44.08
C ALA A 171 -41.43 -37.38 43.56
N PRO A 172 -41.78 -37.62 42.28
CA PRO A 172 -43.08 -37.24 41.75
C PRO A 172 -44.21 -38.03 42.42
N PRO A 173 -45.41 -37.45 42.55
CA PRO A 173 -46.57 -38.18 43.03
C PRO A 173 -46.95 -39.30 42.05
N THR A 174 -47.12 -40.51 42.57
CA THR A 174 -47.59 -41.68 41.80
C THR A 174 -49.12 -41.74 41.85
N LEU A 175 -49.80 -41.90 40.71
CA LEU A 175 -51.20 -42.29 40.68
C LEU A 175 -51.31 -43.82 40.63
N THR A 176 -51.86 -44.41 41.68
CA THR A 176 -52.55 -45.71 41.59
C THR A 176 -54.00 -45.43 41.19
N ALA A 177 -54.36 -45.75 39.95
CA ALA A 177 -55.76 -45.68 39.53
C ALA A 177 -56.55 -46.82 40.20
N ALA A 178 -57.48 -46.49 41.10
CA ALA A 178 -58.51 -47.42 41.53
C ALA A 178 -59.52 -47.59 40.37
N GLY A 179 -59.70 -48.83 39.90
CA GLY A 179 -60.62 -49.15 38.82
C GLY A 179 -62.07 -48.88 39.22
N SER A 180 -62.76 -48.04 38.44
CA SER A 180 -64.21 -47.97 38.47
C SER A 180 -64.77 -47.71 37.06
N GLY A 181 -65.49 -48.70 36.53
CA GLY A 181 -66.52 -48.52 35.52
C GLY A 181 -66.07 -48.52 34.05
N GLU A 182 -66.52 -49.56 33.35
CA GLU A 182 -66.68 -49.74 31.90
C GLU A 182 -66.22 -48.61 30.94
N ALA A 183 -65.29 -49.01 30.06
CA ALA A 183 -64.71 -48.34 28.89
C ALA A 183 -63.21 -47.97 29.07
N GLY A 184 -62.39 -48.99 29.28
CA GLY A 184 -60.93 -48.86 29.35
C GLY A 184 -60.33 -48.27 28.07
N ARG A 185 -59.83 -47.04 28.16
CA ARG A 185 -59.08 -46.38 27.09
C ARG A 185 -57.69 -47.03 27.00
N ARG A 186 -57.42 -47.65 25.85
CA ARG A 186 -56.27 -48.49 25.53
C ARG A 186 -55.02 -47.64 25.23
N THR A 187 -53.85 -48.03 25.71
CA THR A 187 -52.56 -47.35 25.46
C THR A 187 -51.49 -48.32 24.97
N ALA A 188 -50.69 -47.88 24.00
CA ALA A 188 -49.69 -48.70 23.30
C ALA A 188 -48.48 -49.06 24.18
N GLY A 189 -48.21 -50.35 24.37
CA GLY A 189 -47.03 -50.89 25.07
C GLY A 189 -46.60 -52.25 24.50
N GLN A 190 -45.29 -52.50 24.38
CA GLN A 190 -44.64 -53.32 23.33
C GLN A 190 -44.77 -54.85 23.37
N GLU A 191 -45.61 -55.47 24.19
CA GLU A 191 -45.40 -56.89 24.52
C GLU A 191 -46.44 -57.87 23.94
N ASP A 192 -47.68 -57.48 23.66
CA ASP A 192 -48.64 -58.35 22.94
C ASP A 192 -49.31 -57.62 21.77
N PHE A 193 -49.27 -58.15 20.54
CA PHE A 193 -49.82 -57.48 19.35
C PHE A 193 -51.35 -57.31 19.44
N ALA A 194 -51.83 -56.07 19.54
CA ALA A 194 -53.25 -55.73 19.76
C ALA A 194 -53.99 -55.30 18.48
N GLY A 195 -53.27 -54.80 17.45
CA GLY A 195 -53.90 -54.39 16.20
C GLY A 195 -53.06 -53.49 15.28
N LEU A 196 -53.70 -52.99 14.21
CA LEU A 196 -53.12 -52.03 13.27
C LEU A 196 -54.00 -50.79 13.22
N ARG A 197 -53.40 -49.60 13.30
CA ARG A 197 -54.09 -48.33 13.05
C ARG A 197 -53.41 -47.50 11.96
N PRO A 198 -54.12 -46.53 11.33
CA PRO A 198 -53.51 -45.60 10.39
C PRO A 198 -52.33 -44.85 11.03
N TYR A 199 -51.26 -44.67 10.27
CA TYR A 199 -50.08 -43.93 10.71
C TYR A 199 -50.43 -42.47 11.01
N ALA A 200 -50.04 -42.02 12.19
CA ALA A 200 -50.10 -40.62 12.59
C ALA A 200 -48.70 -40.02 12.57
N ALA A 201 -48.57 -38.77 12.12
CA ALA A 201 -47.29 -38.07 12.13
C ALA A 201 -46.75 -37.98 13.58
N GLY A 202 -45.63 -38.66 13.84
CA GLY A 202 -45.04 -38.78 15.18
C GLY A 202 -44.95 -40.22 15.71
N ASP A 203 -45.58 -41.19 15.03
CA ASP A 203 -45.41 -42.61 15.37
C ASP A 203 -43.97 -43.07 15.13
N ALA A 204 -43.43 -43.87 16.05
CA ALA A 204 -42.05 -44.35 15.96
C ALA A 204 -41.88 -45.26 14.72
N PRO A 205 -40.86 -45.05 13.85
CA PRO A 205 -40.68 -45.83 12.61
C PRO A 205 -40.57 -47.33 12.82
N ARG A 206 -40.08 -47.77 13.99
CA ARG A 206 -40.00 -49.19 14.39
C ARG A 206 -41.36 -49.85 14.53
N LEU A 207 -42.41 -49.09 14.84
CA LEU A 207 -43.78 -49.59 15.02
C LEU A 207 -44.54 -49.66 13.69
N ILE A 208 -44.03 -49.07 12.61
CA ILE A 208 -44.64 -49.16 11.29
C ILE A 208 -44.59 -50.62 10.80
N SER A 209 -45.75 -51.13 10.36
CA SER A 209 -45.84 -52.44 9.71
C SER A 209 -45.48 -52.31 8.23
N TRP A 210 -44.18 -52.36 7.92
CA TRP A 210 -43.69 -52.25 6.55
C TRP A 210 -44.30 -53.30 5.60
N ARG A 211 -44.61 -54.49 6.12
CA ARG A 211 -45.26 -55.58 5.37
C ARG A 211 -46.69 -55.24 4.93
N HIS A 212 -47.45 -54.52 5.74
CA HIS A 212 -48.80 -54.05 5.37
C HIS A 212 -48.72 -52.81 4.48
N ALA A 213 -47.85 -51.85 4.80
CA ALA A 213 -47.63 -50.66 3.99
C ALA A 213 -47.21 -51.00 2.54
N ALA A 214 -46.41 -52.04 2.35
CA ALA A 214 -46.00 -52.52 1.02
C ALA A 214 -47.14 -53.18 0.22
N ARG A 215 -48.22 -53.65 0.88
CA ARG A 215 -49.38 -54.29 0.21
C ARG A 215 -50.54 -53.32 -0.04
N SER A 216 -50.81 -52.41 0.88
CA SER A 216 -51.95 -51.48 0.80
C SER A 216 -51.58 -50.07 0.31
N GLY A 217 -50.28 -49.74 0.23
CA GLY A 217 -49.81 -48.40 -0.12
C GLY A 217 -50.01 -47.35 0.98
N GLN A 218 -50.60 -47.72 2.13
CA GLN A 218 -50.87 -46.84 3.24
C GLN A 218 -50.03 -47.22 4.46
N LEU A 219 -49.37 -46.23 5.08
CA LEU A 219 -48.60 -46.44 6.31
C LEU A 219 -49.55 -46.79 7.47
N VAL A 220 -49.27 -47.91 8.14
CA VAL A 220 -50.01 -48.39 9.31
C VAL A 220 -49.05 -48.72 10.46
N THR A 221 -49.46 -48.40 11.68
CA THR A 221 -48.66 -48.56 12.91
C THR A 221 -49.19 -49.74 13.72
N ARG A 222 -48.30 -50.62 14.19
CA ARG A 222 -48.60 -51.76 15.08
C ARG A 222 -48.91 -51.26 16.49
N GLU A 223 -50.05 -51.68 17.02
CA GLU A 223 -50.44 -51.48 18.40
C GLU A 223 -50.15 -52.74 19.22
N PHE A 224 -49.76 -52.54 20.47
CA PHE A 224 -49.42 -53.61 21.40
C PHE A 224 -50.10 -53.34 22.76
N ASP A 225 -50.52 -54.40 23.47
CA ASP A 225 -51.16 -54.40 24.79
C ASP A 225 -50.12 -54.42 25.92
N ALA A 226 -50.42 -53.71 27.01
CA ALA A 226 -49.70 -53.77 28.28
C ALA A 226 -50.69 -53.64 29.45
N PRO A 227 -50.47 -54.32 30.59
CA PRO A 227 -51.27 -54.15 31.80
C PRO A 227 -51.12 -52.74 32.38
N LEU A 228 -52.12 -52.31 33.17
CA LEU A 228 -52.18 -51.02 33.89
C LEU A 228 -50.95 -50.84 34.81
N GLY A 229 -49.88 -50.30 34.25
CA GLY A 229 -48.72 -49.80 34.99
C GLY A 229 -49.06 -48.47 35.67
N GLN A 230 -48.53 -48.28 36.88
CA GLN A 230 -48.59 -46.99 37.60
C GLN A 230 -48.16 -45.84 36.67
N ALA A 231 -48.96 -44.77 36.62
CA ALA A 231 -48.64 -43.56 35.89
C ALA A 231 -48.32 -42.43 36.88
N LEU A 232 -47.38 -41.56 36.53
CA LEU A 232 -47.05 -40.40 37.35
C LEU A 232 -48.05 -39.26 37.10
N ASP A 233 -48.51 -38.58 38.15
CA ASP A 233 -49.35 -37.38 38.03
C ASP A 233 -48.54 -36.12 38.30
N LEU A 234 -48.08 -35.50 37.23
CA LEU A 234 -47.30 -34.28 37.28
C LEU A 234 -48.29 -33.11 37.35
N ASN A 235 -48.82 -32.87 38.55
CA ASN A 235 -49.82 -31.84 38.79
C ASN A 235 -49.19 -30.53 39.27
N TRP A 236 -49.63 -29.40 38.71
CA TRP A 236 -49.28 -28.05 39.12
C TRP A 236 -49.36 -27.81 40.63
N ASN A 237 -50.39 -28.34 41.28
CA ASN A 237 -50.62 -28.15 42.71
C ASN A 237 -49.70 -29.02 43.58
N ALA A 238 -49.13 -30.08 43.02
CA ALA A 238 -48.17 -30.94 43.73
C ALA A 238 -46.76 -30.32 43.77
N ALA A 239 -46.44 -29.42 42.85
CA ALA A 239 -45.20 -28.65 42.87
C ALA A 239 -45.35 -27.42 43.79
N GLN A 240 -44.53 -27.34 44.84
CA GLN A 240 -44.50 -26.20 45.77
C GLN A 240 -43.52 -25.10 45.30
N GLY A 241 -43.77 -23.86 45.73
CA GLY A 241 -42.92 -22.68 45.46
C GLY A 241 -43.56 -21.65 44.52
N GLU A 242 -42.77 -20.64 44.14
CA GLU A 242 -43.07 -19.66 43.10
C GLU A 242 -43.18 -20.32 41.72
N GLN A 243 -43.80 -19.64 40.75
CA GLN A 243 -44.09 -20.19 39.42
C GLN A 243 -42.90 -20.87 38.73
N GLU A 244 -41.73 -20.22 38.68
CA GLU A 244 -40.53 -20.78 38.03
C GLU A 244 -39.98 -22.01 38.77
N ALA A 245 -40.07 -22.03 40.10
CA ALA A 245 -39.68 -23.20 40.89
C ALA A 245 -40.60 -24.38 40.62
N ARG A 246 -41.92 -24.15 40.50
CA ARG A 246 -42.89 -25.20 40.13
C ARG A 246 -42.62 -25.76 38.74
N LEU A 247 -42.36 -24.89 37.77
CA LEU A 247 -42.05 -25.30 36.39
C LEU A 247 -40.72 -26.05 36.30
N SER A 248 -39.71 -25.62 37.06
CA SER A 248 -38.41 -26.30 37.18
C SER A 248 -38.57 -27.71 37.77
N ARG A 249 -39.39 -27.86 38.81
CA ARG A 249 -39.71 -29.16 39.43
C ARG A 249 -40.49 -30.09 38.49
N LEU A 250 -41.54 -29.58 37.85
CA LEU A 250 -42.30 -30.34 36.86
C LEU A 250 -41.43 -30.77 35.68
N ALA A 251 -40.47 -29.94 35.25
CA ALA A 251 -39.52 -30.28 34.21
C ALA A 251 -38.55 -31.39 34.64
N ALA A 252 -38.07 -31.36 35.89
CA ALA A 252 -37.29 -32.45 36.47
C ALA A 252 -38.08 -33.77 36.46
N TRP A 253 -39.35 -33.73 36.88
CA TRP A 253 -40.21 -34.92 36.87
C TRP A 253 -40.50 -35.46 35.47
N VAL A 254 -40.78 -34.59 34.49
CA VAL A 254 -40.96 -35.01 33.09
C VAL A 254 -39.67 -35.63 32.54
N THR A 255 -38.51 -35.05 32.89
CA THR A 255 -37.20 -35.55 32.44
C THR A 255 -36.87 -36.90 33.07
N ALA A 256 -37.18 -37.08 34.36
CA ALA A 256 -37.05 -38.35 35.06
C ALA A 256 -38.00 -39.42 34.48
N ALA A 257 -39.26 -39.07 34.21
CA ALA A 257 -40.24 -39.97 33.59
C ALA A 257 -39.84 -40.36 32.16
N ARG A 258 -39.29 -39.41 31.38
CA ARG A 258 -38.71 -39.66 30.05
C ARG A 258 -37.56 -40.66 30.13
N ALA A 259 -36.62 -40.46 31.05
CA ALA A 259 -35.46 -41.32 31.23
C ALA A 259 -35.84 -42.74 31.70
N ALA A 260 -36.84 -42.85 32.58
CA ALA A 260 -37.34 -44.12 33.11
C ALA A 260 -38.36 -44.82 32.19
N GLY A 261 -38.81 -44.17 31.10
CA GLY A 261 -39.83 -44.70 30.20
C GLY A 261 -41.24 -44.81 30.81
N LEU A 262 -41.49 -44.15 31.95
CA LEU A 262 -42.75 -44.26 32.70
C LEU A 262 -43.86 -43.43 32.04
N PRO A 263 -45.11 -43.93 31.99
CA PRO A 263 -46.25 -43.15 31.56
C PRO A 263 -46.57 -42.06 32.60
N PHE A 264 -46.91 -40.86 32.13
CA PHE A 264 -47.27 -39.76 33.02
C PHE A 264 -48.36 -38.86 32.40
N ARG A 265 -49.07 -38.15 33.27
CA ARG A 265 -49.99 -37.05 32.94
C ARG A 265 -49.34 -35.74 33.39
N LEU A 266 -49.57 -34.66 32.64
CA LEU A 266 -49.19 -33.30 33.06
C LEU A 266 -50.46 -32.44 33.18
N THR A 267 -50.67 -31.82 34.34
CA THR A 267 -51.79 -30.90 34.57
C THR A 267 -51.25 -29.53 34.95
N LEU A 268 -51.45 -28.55 34.07
CA LEU A 268 -51.11 -27.14 34.26
C LEU A 268 -52.39 -26.30 34.35
N PRO A 269 -52.34 -25.08 34.94
CA PRO A 269 -53.46 -24.16 34.90
C PRO A 269 -53.87 -23.88 33.44
N GLY A 270 -55.11 -24.23 33.08
CA GLY A 270 -55.66 -24.03 31.73
C GLY A 270 -55.21 -25.02 30.65
N GLN A 271 -54.35 -26.01 30.96
CA GLN A 271 -53.88 -27.01 29.99
C GLN A 271 -53.60 -28.36 30.66
N SER A 272 -54.17 -29.46 30.16
CA SER A 272 -53.86 -30.82 30.64
C SER A 272 -53.46 -31.71 29.48
N LEU A 273 -52.37 -32.47 29.67
CA LEU A 273 -51.94 -33.54 28.78
C LEU A 273 -52.40 -34.88 29.37
N PRO A 274 -53.11 -35.72 28.59
CA PRO A 274 -53.56 -37.04 29.05
C PRO A 274 -52.36 -37.96 29.28
N VAL A 275 -52.57 -39.08 29.98
CA VAL A 275 -51.51 -40.07 30.24
C VAL A 275 -50.88 -40.52 28.91
N GLY A 276 -49.56 -40.41 28.82
CA GLY A 276 -48.77 -40.91 27.70
C GLY A 276 -47.33 -41.16 28.10
N SER A 277 -46.56 -41.78 27.21
CA SER A 277 -45.15 -42.14 27.44
C SER A 277 -44.30 -41.87 26.19
N GLY A 278 -42.97 -41.94 26.35
CA GLY A 278 -42.00 -41.77 25.27
C GLY A 278 -41.60 -40.32 24.95
N ASP A 279 -40.57 -40.18 24.10
CA ASP A 279 -39.92 -38.90 23.78
C ASP A 279 -40.88 -37.84 23.22
N ALA A 280 -41.82 -38.24 22.37
CA ALA A 280 -42.80 -37.32 21.79
C ALA A 280 -43.75 -36.76 22.86
N HIS A 281 -44.13 -37.57 23.86
CA HIS A 281 -44.97 -37.12 24.96
C HIS A 281 -44.20 -36.19 25.92
N ALA A 282 -42.97 -36.58 26.28
CA ALA A 282 -42.06 -35.75 27.07
C ALA A 282 -41.75 -34.40 26.40
N GLY A 283 -41.49 -34.38 25.09
CA GLY A 283 -41.27 -33.15 24.34
C GLY A 283 -42.48 -32.22 24.32
N ARG A 284 -43.71 -32.76 24.23
CA ARG A 284 -44.94 -31.95 24.34
C ARG A 284 -45.13 -31.39 25.74
N ALA A 285 -44.87 -32.19 26.78
CA ALA A 285 -44.95 -31.77 28.17
C ALA A 285 -43.94 -30.66 28.50
N LEU A 286 -42.66 -30.84 28.16
CA LEU A 286 -41.62 -29.82 28.33
C LEU A 286 -41.94 -28.53 27.56
N ARG A 287 -42.48 -28.64 26.34
CA ARG A 287 -42.91 -27.47 25.56
C ARG A 287 -44.10 -26.75 26.20
N ALA A 288 -45.04 -27.47 26.80
CA ALA A 288 -46.15 -26.88 27.54
C ALA A 288 -45.65 -26.10 28.77
N LEU A 289 -44.69 -26.66 29.51
CA LEU A 289 -44.01 -25.98 30.63
C LEU A 289 -43.26 -24.72 30.16
N ALA A 290 -42.56 -24.81 29.02
CA ALA A 290 -41.83 -23.69 28.43
C ALA A 290 -42.74 -22.51 28.03
N LEU A 291 -43.98 -22.79 27.58
CA LEU A 291 -44.91 -21.79 27.07
C LEU A 291 -45.96 -21.31 28.08
N HIS A 292 -45.88 -21.72 29.34
CA HIS A 292 -46.85 -21.34 30.39
C HIS A 292 -46.64 -19.88 30.89
N PRO A 293 -47.55 -18.92 30.66
CA PRO A 293 -47.35 -17.52 31.07
C PRO A 293 -47.55 -17.33 32.59
N PRO A 294 -47.13 -16.20 33.19
CA PRO A 294 -46.26 -15.14 32.67
C PRO A 294 -44.84 -15.62 32.32
N PHE A 295 -44.15 -14.88 31.47
CA PHE A 295 -42.77 -15.19 31.07
C PHE A 295 -41.76 -14.33 31.85
N PRO A 296 -40.63 -14.89 32.30
CA PRO A 296 -39.57 -14.11 32.94
C PRO A 296 -38.98 -13.09 31.98
N ALA A 297 -38.67 -11.89 32.50
CA ALA A 297 -37.94 -10.89 31.73
C ALA A 297 -36.52 -11.40 31.44
N PRO A 298 -36.02 -11.31 30.20
CA PRO A 298 -34.62 -11.56 29.91
C PRO A 298 -33.72 -10.61 30.73
N PRO A 299 -32.54 -11.06 31.19
CA PRO A 299 -31.60 -10.18 31.86
C PRO A 299 -31.22 -9.00 30.96
N GLU A 300 -31.14 -7.79 31.53
CA GLU A 300 -30.64 -6.62 30.81
C GLU A 300 -29.20 -6.86 30.36
N GLN A 301 -29.01 -7.14 29.07
CA GLN A 301 -27.68 -7.19 28.49
C GLN A 301 -27.13 -5.75 28.37
N LYS A 302 -26.26 -5.36 29.33
CA LYS A 302 -25.55 -4.06 29.36
C LYS A 302 -24.83 -3.67 28.04
N ALA A 303 -24.59 -4.62 27.13
CA ALA A 303 -23.92 -4.38 25.85
C ALA A 303 -24.86 -4.02 24.68
N GLY A 304 -26.19 -4.19 24.81
CA GLY A 304 -27.12 -4.18 23.68
C GLY A 304 -27.60 -2.80 23.18
N ASN A 305 -27.62 -1.78 24.05
CA ASN A 305 -28.23 -0.48 23.70
C ASN A 305 -27.38 0.41 22.78
N GLU A 306 -26.05 0.25 22.74
CA GLU A 306 -25.21 0.94 21.72
C GLU A 306 -25.30 0.28 20.33
N PHE A 307 -25.68 -1.00 20.26
CA PHE A 307 -25.79 -1.76 19.00
C PHE A 307 -27.04 -1.40 18.18
N LEU A 308 -28.10 -0.94 18.85
CA LEU A 308 -29.43 -0.69 18.26
C LEU A 308 -29.61 0.74 17.71
N SER A 309 -28.79 1.70 18.13
CA SER A 309 -29.02 3.15 17.92
C SER A 309 -28.10 3.81 16.88
N ARG A 310 -27.04 3.14 16.41
CA ARG A 310 -26.10 3.74 15.44
C ARG A 310 -26.44 3.39 13.99
N PRO A 311 -26.53 4.37 13.07
CA PRO A 311 -26.75 4.11 11.67
C PRO A 311 -25.59 3.29 11.08
N ALA A 312 -25.89 2.40 10.12
CA ALA A 312 -24.98 1.40 9.58
C ALA A 312 -23.62 1.96 9.06
N TRP A 313 -23.54 3.26 8.75
CA TRP A 313 -22.33 3.95 8.30
C TRP A 313 -21.33 4.30 9.42
N LEU A 314 -21.75 4.34 10.69
CA LEU A 314 -20.87 4.63 11.83
C LEU A 314 -20.03 3.42 12.29
N GLY A 315 -20.28 2.25 11.71
CA GLY A 315 -19.77 0.97 12.19
C GLY A 315 -20.39 0.63 13.56
N GLY A 316 -20.90 -0.58 13.73
CA GLY A 316 -21.36 -1.05 15.04
C GLY A 316 -20.24 -0.87 16.09
N PRO A 317 -20.58 -0.75 17.39
CA PRO A 317 -19.57 -0.77 18.44
C PRO A 317 -18.69 -2.01 18.26
N ASN A 318 -17.44 -1.90 18.70
CA ASN A 318 -16.56 -3.06 18.82
C ASN A 318 -17.41 -4.17 19.45
N THR A 319 -17.51 -5.32 18.78
CA THR A 319 -17.74 -6.57 19.51
C THR A 319 -16.74 -6.50 20.65
N THR A 320 -17.22 -6.35 21.88
CA THR A 320 -16.39 -6.40 23.08
C THR A 320 -15.56 -7.65 22.93
N GLU A 321 -14.29 -7.46 22.56
CA GLU A 321 -13.31 -8.53 22.53
C GLU A 321 -13.36 -9.11 23.94
N ALA A 322 -13.72 -10.38 24.04
CA ALA A 322 -13.50 -11.15 25.26
C ALA A 322 -12.06 -10.87 25.76
N PRO A 323 -11.83 -10.86 27.08
CA PRO A 323 -10.57 -10.40 27.67
C PRO A 323 -9.34 -10.97 26.93
N SER A 324 -8.58 -10.05 26.33
CA SER A 324 -7.20 -10.17 25.84
C SER A 324 -6.70 -11.57 25.47
N ALA A 325 -7.25 -12.18 24.43
CA ALA A 325 -6.53 -13.25 23.75
C ALA A 325 -5.19 -12.68 23.20
N PRO A 326 -4.04 -13.36 23.40
CA PRO A 326 -2.76 -12.89 22.87
C PRO A 326 -2.82 -12.77 21.35
N LEU A 327 -2.18 -11.73 20.79
CA LEU A 327 -2.13 -11.53 19.35
C LEU A 327 -1.51 -12.76 18.66
N PRO A 328 -2.08 -13.23 17.53
CA PRO A 328 -1.51 -14.34 16.80
C PRO A 328 -0.11 -13.97 16.28
N ALA A 329 0.86 -14.84 16.57
CA ALA A 329 2.27 -14.61 16.31
C ALA A 329 2.57 -14.38 14.82
N ALA A 330 2.09 -15.28 13.97
CA ALA A 330 2.44 -15.30 12.55
C ALA A 330 1.94 -14.07 11.76
N PRO A 331 0.69 -13.60 11.90
CA PRO A 331 0.24 -12.33 11.30
C PRO A 331 1.04 -11.11 11.76
N LEU A 332 1.41 -11.06 13.04
CA LEU A 332 2.21 -9.97 13.59
C LEU A 332 3.64 -9.98 13.05
N GLN A 333 4.32 -11.12 13.09
CA GLN A 333 5.68 -11.26 12.56
C GLN A 333 5.74 -10.89 11.07
N PHE A 334 4.76 -11.31 10.27
CA PHE A 334 4.68 -10.92 8.88
C PHE A 334 4.47 -9.41 8.69
N SER A 335 3.67 -8.78 9.55
CA SER A 335 3.48 -7.32 9.54
C SER A 335 4.79 -6.58 9.87
N LEU A 336 5.55 -7.07 10.86
CA LEU A 336 6.85 -6.50 11.23
C LEU A 336 7.89 -6.68 10.11
N LEU A 337 7.90 -7.82 9.42
CA LEU A 337 8.74 -8.05 8.25
C LEU A 337 8.37 -7.09 7.10
N ALA A 338 7.07 -6.91 6.82
CA ALA A 338 6.61 -5.95 5.82
C ALA A 338 7.03 -4.51 6.16
N LEU A 339 6.98 -4.12 7.44
CA LEU A 339 7.48 -2.83 7.92
C LEU A 339 8.99 -2.71 7.80
N GLY A 340 9.74 -3.75 8.14
CA GLY A 340 11.20 -3.78 7.99
C GLY A 340 11.63 -3.59 6.54
N VAL A 341 10.93 -4.25 5.59
CA VAL A 341 11.12 -4.00 4.16
C VAL A 341 10.75 -2.55 3.83
N ALA A 342 9.58 -2.07 4.23
CA ALA A 342 9.15 -0.70 3.98
C ALA A 342 10.08 0.38 4.56
N LEU A 343 10.89 0.06 5.57
CA LEU A 343 11.85 0.98 6.21
C LEU A 343 13.27 0.85 5.65
N LEU A 344 13.56 -0.17 4.84
CA LEU A 344 14.91 -0.52 4.40
C LEU A 344 15.68 0.65 3.75
N PRO A 345 15.10 1.44 2.82
CA PRO A 345 15.81 2.58 2.23
C PRO A 345 16.17 3.66 3.25
N GLY A 346 15.34 3.83 4.29
CA GLY A 346 15.61 4.73 5.39
C GLY A 346 16.75 4.22 6.29
N LEU A 347 16.72 2.93 6.64
CA LEU A 347 17.73 2.31 7.50
C LEU A 347 19.15 2.41 6.93
N LEU A 348 19.29 2.39 5.60
CA LEU A 348 20.56 2.55 4.90
C LEU A 348 21.07 4.00 4.86
N ARG A 349 20.23 4.99 5.20
CA ARG A 349 20.55 6.43 5.13
C ARG A 349 20.66 7.10 6.48
N TRP A 350 19.90 6.65 7.48
CA TRP A 350 19.90 7.24 8.80
C TRP A 350 21.18 6.93 9.57
N PRO A 351 21.48 7.68 10.65
CA PRO A 351 22.63 7.39 11.49
C PRO A 351 22.52 5.97 12.06
N LEU A 352 23.66 5.28 12.17
CA LEU A 352 23.70 3.87 12.57
C LEU A 352 22.95 3.61 13.89
N TRP A 353 23.00 4.53 14.85
CA TRP A 353 22.30 4.41 16.12
C TRP A 353 20.76 4.43 15.96
N ALA A 354 20.23 5.25 15.05
CA ALA A 354 18.80 5.37 14.80
C ALA A 354 18.29 4.12 14.07
N SER A 355 19.05 3.65 13.07
CA SER A 355 18.76 2.40 12.36
C SER A 355 18.82 1.19 13.31
N ALA A 356 19.80 1.16 14.22
CA ALA A 356 19.91 0.12 15.24
C ALA A 356 18.71 0.13 16.21
N LEU A 357 18.26 1.30 16.66
CA LEU A 357 17.07 1.43 17.51
C LEU A 357 15.81 0.87 16.83
N VAL A 358 15.57 1.24 15.57
CA VAL A 358 14.42 0.76 14.79
C VAL A 358 14.48 -0.76 14.62
N LEU A 359 15.63 -1.30 14.20
CA LEU A 359 15.82 -2.73 14.03
C LEU A 359 15.65 -3.49 15.36
N TRP A 360 16.20 -2.96 16.45
CA TRP A 360 16.05 -3.55 17.79
C TRP A 360 14.58 -3.60 18.22
N LEU A 361 13.81 -2.53 18.06
CA LEU A 361 12.38 -2.51 18.43
C LEU A 361 11.55 -3.51 17.62
N LEU A 362 11.75 -3.56 16.30
CA LEU A 362 11.02 -4.48 15.42
C LEU A 362 11.37 -5.94 15.71
N THR A 363 12.66 -6.24 15.88
CA THR A 363 13.13 -7.60 16.21
C THR A 363 12.67 -8.01 17.61
N TYR A 364 12.78 -7.13 18.60
CA TYR A 364 12.29 -7.38 19.96
C TYR A 364 10.79 -7.71 19.96
N ARG A 365 9.96 -6.95 19.25
CA ARG A 365 8.53 -7.24 19.15
C ARG A 365 8.24 -8.56 18.44
N GLY A 366 9.00 -8.88 17.39
CA GLY A 366 8.89 -10.14 16.65
C GLY A 366 9.23 -11.36 17.49
N LEU A 367 10.32 -11.28 18.28
CA LEU A 367 10.74 -12.32 19.22
C LEU A 367 9.76 -12.47 20.39
N GLN A 368 9.18 -11.37 20.87
CA GLN A 368 8.14 -11.42 21.91
C GLN A 368 6.86 -12.11 21.41
N ALA A 369 6.61 -12.10 20.11
CA ALA A 369 5.46 -12.76 19.51
C ALA A 369 5.65 -14.29 19.37
N GLU A 370 6.89 -14.82 19.46
CA GLU A 370 7.14 -16.25 19.27
C GLU A 370 6.51 -17.12 20.37
N PRO A 371 5.76 -18.18 20.01
CA PRO A 371 5.27 -19.16 20.97
C PRO A 371 6.45 -19.80 21.72
N GLY A 372 6.53 -19.59 23.04
CA GLY A 372 7.57 -20.18 23.90
C GLY A 372 8.61 -19.19 24.47
N ARG A 373 8.76 -18.00 23.89
CA ARG A 373 9.61 -16.94 24.45
C ARG A 373 8.82 -16.02 25.39
N ARG A 374 9.15 -16.00 26.68
CA ARG A 374 8.53 -15.09 27.66
C ARG A 374 9.32 -13.79 27.80
N LEU A 375 9.45 -13.03 26.72
CA LEU A 375 10.01 -11.68 26.80
C LEU A 375 9.01 -10.73 27.49
N ARG A 376 9.51 -9.88 28.38
CA ARG A 376 8.66 -8.88 29.08
C ARG A 376 8.11 -7.87 28.08
N THR A 377 6.96 -7.27 28.39
CA THR A 377 6.46 -6.13 27.63
C THR A 377 7.23 -4.87 28.03
N LEU A 378 7.60 -4.05 27.05
CA LEU A 378 8.23 -2.76 27.35
C LEU A 378 7.18 -1.86 28.02
N PRO A 379 7.47 -1.31 29.21
CA PRO A 379 6.53 -0.46 29.92
C PRO A 379 6.37 0.88 29.17
N PRO A 380 5.16 1.48 29.10
CA PRO A 380 4.92 2.73 28.39
C PRO A 380 5.87 3.89 28.76
N PRO A 381 6.27 4.09 30.03
CA PRO A 381 7.26 5.10 30.40
C PRO A 381 8.61 4.93 29.70
N LEU A 382 9.07 3.68 29.53
CA LEU A 382 10.32 3.40 28.83
C LEU A 382 10.21 3.76 27.34
N LEU A 383 9.07 3.46 26.70
CA LEU A 383 8.83 3.85 25.31
C LEU A 383 8.83 5.39 25.16
N LEU A 384 8.24 6.12 26.11
CA LEU A 384 8.25 7.58 26.11
C LEU A 384 9.67 8.16 26.24
N VAL A 385 10.50 7.58 27.12
CA VAL A 385 11.92 7.94 27.24
C VAL A 385 12.65 7.68 25.92
N LEU A 386 12.41 6.53 25.28
CA LEU A 386 13.02 6.21 23.98
C LEU A 386 12.57 7.18 22.87
N VAL A 387 11.31 7.64 22.86
CA VAL A 387 10.86 8.71 21.95
C VAL A 387 11.68 9.98 22.20
N GLY A 388 11.81 10.41 23.45
CA GLY A 388 12.54 11.63 23.82
C GLY A 388 14.02 11.56 23.44
N VAL A 389 14.68 10.45 23.74
CA VAL A 389 16.10 10.22 23.39
C VAL A 389 16.28 10.17 21.86
N ALA A 390 15.40 9.49 21.13
CA ALA A 390 15.45 9.45 19.68
C ALA A 390 15.24 10.84 19.06
N ALA A 391 14.25 11.60 19.53
CA ALA A 391 13.99 12.96 19.06
C ALA A 391 15.16 13.90 19.36
N PHE A 392 15.72 13.85 20.57
CA PHE A 392 16.89 14.65 20.93
C PHE A 392 18.12 14.27 20.09
N GLY A 393 18.44 12.98 19.98
CA GLY A 393 19.58 12.50 19.20
C GLY A 393 19.47 12.85 17.71
N LEU A 394 18.28 12.72 17.12
CA LEU A 394 18.02 13.11 15.73
C LEU A 394 18.16 14.62 15.55
N ASN A 395 17.63 15.42 16.49
CA ASN A 395 17.77 16.87 16.44
C ASN A 395 19.23 17.31 16.58
N ALA A 396 20.00 16.67 17.45
CA ALA A 396 21.43 16.91 17.60
C ALA A 396 22.23 16.51 16.34
N THR A 397 21.80 15.47 15.62
CA THR A 397 22.47 14.99 14.40
C THR A 397 22.16 15.86 13.19
N TYR A 398 20.89 16.24 13.02
CA TYR A 398 20.40 16.94 11.82
C TYR A 398 20.20 18.45 12.01
N GLY A 399 20.37 18.97 13.23
CA GLY A 399 20.11 20.37 13.60
C GLY A 399 18.62 20.72 13.72
N THR A 400 17.73 20.00 13.05
CA THR A 400 16.28 20.16 13.13
C THR A 400 15.54 18.85 12.87
N LEU A 401 14.41 18.66 13.55
CA LEU A 401 13.45 17.59 13.25
C LEU A 401 12.48 17.97 12.13
N LEU A 402 12.33 19.27 11.84
CA LEU A 402 11.45 19.81 10.80
C LEU A 402 12.16 19.85 9.43
N GLY A 403 12.84 18.75 9.09
CA GLY A 403 13.56 18.57 7.84
C GLY A 403 13.28 17.20 7.22
N GLN A 404 13.67 17.02 5.97
CA GLN A 404 13.45 15.77 5.24
C GLN A 404 14.12 14.57 5.94
N ASP A 405 15.39 14.68 6.30
CA ASP A 405 16.14 13.58 6.93
C ASP A 405 15.69 13.37 8.39
N GLY A 406 15.69 14.43 9.20
CA GLY A 406 15.26 14.36 10.60
C GLY A 406 13.81 13.90 10.76
N GLY A 407 12.89 14.42 9.95
CA GLY A 407 11.47 14.09 10.01
C GLY A 407 11.15 12.65 9.57
N THR A 408 11.79 12.16 8.51
CA THR A 408 11.59 10.75 8.09
C THR A 408 12.20 9.75 9.05
N ALA A 409 13.36 10.06 9.63
CA ALA A 409 13.97 9.25 10.69
C ALA A 409 13.12 9.22 11.96
N LEU A 410 12.57 10.37 12.37
CA LEU A 410 11.68 10.46 13.54
C LEU A 410 10.40 9.66 13.32
N LEU A 411 9.77 9.80 12.15
CA LEU A 411 8.56 9.04 11.78
C LEU A 411 8.82 7.53 11.85
N ALA A 412 9.97 7.07 11.38
CA ALA A 412 10.37 5.66 11.44
C ALA A 412 10.60 5.18 12.87
N ALA A 413 11.26 5.98 13.72
CA ALA A 413 11.44 5.68 15.13
C ALA A 413 10.09 5.58 15.86
N LEU A 414 9.18 6.53 15.61
CA LEU A 414 7.82 6.52 16.16
C LEU A 414 7.02 5.30 15.68
N LEU A 415 7.15 4.91 14.41
CA LEU A 415 6.52 3.71 13.87
C LEU A 415 7.07 2.43 14.52
N ALA A 416 8.39 2.33 14.73
CA ALA A 416 9.01 1.20 15.41
C ALA A 416 8.60 1.11 16.88
N LEU A 417 8.49 2.26 17.57
CA LEU A 417 7.99 2.35 18.94
C LEU A 417 6.51 1.96 19.01
N LYS A 418 5.70 2.41 18.04
CA LYS A 418 4.29 1.97 17.95
C LYS A 418 4.18 0.47 17.68
N ALA A 419 5.09 -0.10 16.89
CA ALA A 419 5.15 -1.54 16.68
C ALA A 419 5.47 -2.30 17.98
N ALA A 420 6.42 -1.81 18.77
CA ALA A 420 6.72 -2.36 20.09
C ALA A 420 5.54 -2.26 21.09
N GLU A 421 4.71 -1.22 20.97
CA GLU A 421 3.51 -1.00 21.80
C GLU A 421 2.29 -1.84 21.35
N THR A 422 2.34 -2.51 20.20
CA THR A 422 1.16 -3.12 19.57
C THR A 422 0.59 -4.28 20.39
N ARG A 423 -0.66 -4.15 20.85
CA ARG A 423 -1.37 -5.13 21.68
C ARG A 423 -2.67 -5.64 21.08
N THR A 424 -3.28 -4.88 20.17
CA THR A 424 -4.58 -5.22 19.56
C THR A 424 -4.48 -5.43 18.05
N VAL A 425 -5.47 -6.11 17.47
CA VAL A 425 -5.57 -6.25 16.00
C VAL A 425 -5.76 -4.88 15.34
N ARG A 426 -6.40 -3.94 16.05
CA ARG A 426 -6.53 -2.55 15.62
C ARG A 426 -5.17 -1.88 15.49
N ASP A 427 -4.29 -2.05 16.47
CA ASP A 427 -2.92 -1.51 16.43
C ASP A 427 -2.15 -2.08 15.24
N ALA A 428 -2.22 -3.40 15.01
CA ALA A 428 -1.52 -4.04 13.89
C ALA A 428 -1.99 -3.53 12.52
N ARG A 429 -3.30 -3.27 12.37
CA ARG A 429 -3.86 -2.63 11.17
C ARG A 429 -3.38 -1.19 11.01
N LEU A 430 -3.28 -0.43 12.10
CA LEU A 430 -2.73 0.92 12.08
C LEU A 430 -1.27 0.91 11.63
N LEU A 431 -0.46 -0.06 12.08
CA LEU A 431 0.92 -0.19 11.60
C LEU A 431 0.98 -0.39 10.09
N THR A 432 0.08 -1.18 9.50
CA THR A 432 0.03 -1.35 8.04
C THR A 432 -0.23 -0.01 7.32
N LEU A 433 -1.17 0.80 7.83
CA LEU A 433 -1.46 2.12 7.29
C LEU A 433 -0.26 3.06 7.40
N LEU A 434 0.36 3.14 8.57
CA LEU A 434 1.55 3.96 8.80
C LEU A 434 2.73 3.49 7.94
N GLY A 435 2.89 2.18 7.75
CA GLY A 435 3.86 1.61 6.81
C GLY A 435 3.64 2.06 5.38
N LEU A 436 2.38 2.06 4.89
CA LEU A 436 2.05 2.56 3.55
C LEU A 436 2.28 4.06 3.40
N PHE A 437 2.15 4.83 4.49
CA PHE A 437 2.54 6.24 4.48
C PHE A 437 4.05 6.42 4.42
N VAL A 438 4.80 5.66 5.23
CA VAL A 438 6.27 5.72 5.24
C VAL A 438 6.88 5.37 3.88
N THR A 439 6.34 4.41 3.14
CA THR A 439 6.83 4.11 1.78
C THR A 439 6.76 5.32 0.86
N SER A 440 5.71 6.16 0.98
CA SER A 440 5.59 7.39 0.20
C SER A 440 6.65 8.44 0.57
N THR A 441 7.13 8.44 1.82
CA THR A 441 8.16 9.40 2.27
C THR A 441 9.52 9.16 1.63
N HIS A 442 9.78 7.97 1.08
CA HIS A 442 11.04 7.70 0.37
C HIS A 442 11.22 8.53 -0.89
N PHE A 443 10.10 8.97 -1.50
CA PHE A 443 10.13 9.81 -2.69
C PHE A 443 10.62 11.24 -2.44
N PHE A 444 10.71 11.67 -1.18
CA PHE A 444 11.41 12.92 -0.86
C PHE A 444 12.89 12.84 -1.23
N HIS A 445 13.51 11.67 -1.07
CA HIS A 445 14.96 11.49 -1.22
C HIS A 445 15.35 11.07 -2.62
N ASP A 446 14.61 10.13 -3.20
CA ASP A 446 14.89 9.58 -4.51
C ASP A 446 13.58 9.19 -5.21
N GLN A 447 13.44 9.59 -6.47
CA GLN A 447 12.32 9.22 -7.33
C GLN A 447 12.75 8.30 -8.48
N GLY A 448 13.86 7.57 -8.30
CA GLY A 448 14.32 6.57 -9.24
C GLY A 448 13.44 5.31 -9.34
N PRO A 449 13.64 4.50 -10.39
CA PRO A 449 12.90 3.27 -10.65
C PRO A 449 13.13 2.20 -9.57
N LEU A 450 14.32 2.15 -8.95
CA LEU A 450 14.59 1.24 -7.83
C LEU A 450 13.74 1.60 -6.61
N THR A 451 13.65 2.88 -6.27
CA THR A 451 12.80 3.36 -5.17
C THR A 451 11.31 3.15 -5.48
N ALA A 452 10.90 3.29 -6.76
CA ALA A 452 9.56 2.94 -7.21
C ALA A 452 9.25 1.44 -7.03
N LEU A 453 10.16 0.56 -7.50
CA LEU A 453 10.02 -0.90 -7.38
C LEU A 453 9.98 -1.34 -5.91
N HIS A 454 10.84 -0.77 -5.09
CA HIS A 454 10.85 -1.00 -3.65
C HIS A 454 9.51 -0.59 -3.01
N SER A 455 9.01 0.59 -3.33
CA SER A 455 7.73 1.10 -2.78
C SER A 455 6.54 0.23 -3.21
N LEU A 456 6.56 -0.31 -4.43
CA LEU A 456 5.58 -1.29 -4.91
C LEU A 456 5.69 -2.61 -4.13
N LEU A 457 6.89 -3.15 -3.95
CA LEU A 457 7.12 -4.37 -3.18
C LEU A 457 6.64 -4.22 -1.72
N ALA A 458 7.04 -3.13 -1.06
CA ALA A 458 6.61 -2.81 0.29
C ALA A 458 5.08 -2.68 0.39
N SER A 459 4.44 -2.03 -0.59
CA SER A 459 2.97 -1.90 -0.64
C SER A 459 2.28 -3.26 -0.82
N VAL A 460 2.82 -4.16 -1.65
CA VAL A 460 2.31 -5.54 -1.80
C VAL A 460 2.39 -6.28 -0.46
N LEU A 461 3.53 -6.20 0.24
CA LEU A 461 3.74 -6.86 1.53
C LEU A 461 2.80 -6.31 2.61
N LEU A 462 2.66 -4.99 2.70
CA LEU A 462 1.78 -4.32 3.66
C LEU A 462 0.30 -4.64 3.39
N LEU A 463 -0.16 -4.59 2.14
CA LEU A 463 -1.54 -4.99 1.79
C LEU A 463 -1.79 -6.49 2.08
N ALA A 464 -0.80 -7.35 1.83
CA ALA A 464 -0.91 -8.76 2.21
C ALA A 464 -0.98 -8.95 3.74
N ALA A 465 -0.31 -8.09 4.52
CA ALA A 465 -0.40 -8.09 5.97
C ALA A 465 -1.81 -7.68 6.43
N ALA A 466 -2.38 -6.62 5.85
CA ALA A 466 -3.79 -6.26 6.09
C ALA A 466 -4.74 -7.41 5.75
N ALA A 467 -4.54 -8.11 4.63
CA ALA A 467 -5.35 -9.26 4.25
C ALA A 467 -5.26 -10.42 5.25
N ARG A 468 -4.06 -10.66 5.79
CA ARG A 468 -3.84 -11.71 6.80
C ARG A 468 -4.63 -11.44 8.08
N TRP A 469 -4.73 -10.18 8.51
CA TRP A 469 -5.57 -9.77 9.65
C TRP A 469 -7.09 -9.84 9.39
N MET A 470 -7.52 -10.16 8.17
CA MET A 470 -8.93 -10.35 7.79
C MET A 470 -9.34 -11.82 7.65
N GLY A 471 -8.46 -12.66 7.10
CA GLY A 471 -8.76 -14.07 6.82
C GLY A 471 -8.93 -14.96 8.05
N ASP A 472 -8.43 -14.52 9.21
CA ASP A 472 -8.07 -15.44 10.30
C ASP A 472 -8.98 -15.37 11.54
N ARG A 473 -10.17 -14.75 11.43
CA ARG A 473 -11.03 -14.40 12.58
C ARG A 473 -11.94 -15.53 13.11
N GLY A 474 -11.92 -16.73 12.51
CA GLY A 474 -12.97 -17.73 12.72
C GLY A 474 -12.67 -18.85 13.72
N ASP A 475 -11.41 -19.28 13.87
CA ASP A 475 -11.06 -20.46 14.68
C ASP A 475 -9.66 -20.31 15.33
N PRO A 476 -9.54 -20.27 16.67
CA PRO A 476 -8.26 -20.23 17.39
C PRO A 476 -7.35 -21.43 17.09
N ALA A 477 -7.91 -22.61 16.82
CA ALA A 477 -7.14 -23.82 16.50
C ALA A 477 -6.55 -23.74 15.10
N ALA A 478 -7.30 -23.19 14.13
CA ALA A 478 -6.78 -22.91 12.79
C ALA A 478 -5.68 -21.84 12.81
N GLN A 479 -5.78 -20.84 13.69
CA GLN A 479 -4.76 -19.80 13.88
C GLN A 479 -3.45 -20.36 14.46
N ALA A 480 -3.53 -21.32 15.38
CA ALA A 480 -2.37 -21.96 16.00
C ALA A 480 -1.60 -22.90 15.03
N ALA A 481 -2.28 -23.45 14.01
CA ALA A 481 -1.70 -24.34 13.01
C ALA A 481 -0.95 -23.60 11.88
N LEU A 482 -0.93 -22.26 11.87
CA LEU A 482 -0.35 -21.49 10.78
C LEU A 482 1.16 -21.36 10.92
N SER A 483 1.87 -21.66 9.82
CA SER A 483 3.30 -21.41 9.76
C SER A 483 3.62 -19.90 9.72
N PRO A 484 4.75 -19.48 10.31
CA PRO A 484 5.28 -18.12 10.20
C PRO A 484 5.73 -17.74 8.78
N THR A 485 5.57 -18.64 7.81
CA THR A 485 6.02 -18.44 6.43
C THR A 485 5.21 -17.37 5.70
N VAL A 486 5.85 -16.82 4.66
CA VAL A 486 5.30 -15.79 3.78
C VAL A 486 4.04 -16.31 3.07
N PRO A 487 2.87 -15.65 3.21
CA PRO A 487 1.63 -16.12 2.63
C PRO A 487 1.58 -15.80 1.11
N ARG A 488 2.26 -16.63 0.31
CA ARG A 488 2.27 -16.55 -1.17
C ARG A 488 0.92 -16.25 -1.82
N PRO A 489 -0.22 -16.87 -1.43
CA PRO A 489 -1.52 -16.55 -2.05
C PRO A 489 -1.99 -15.11 -1.75
N LEU A 490 -1.71 -14.56 -0.57
CA LEU A 490 -2.06 -13.19 -0.20
C LEU A 490 -1.17 -12.17 -0.91
N LEU A 491 0.11 -12.49 -1.13
CA LEU A 491 0.99 -11.69 -1.98
C LEU A 491 0.48 -11.66 -3.43
N GLY A 492 0.15 -12.82 -3.98
CA GLY A 492 -0.40 -12.92 -5.34
C GLY A 492 -1.72 -12.16 -5.49
N LEU A 493 -2.58 -12.17 -4.48
CA LEU A 493 -3.79 -11.36 -4.44
C LEU A 493 -3.48 -9.86 -4.44
N SER A 494 -2.58 -9.41 -3.57
CA SER A 494 -2.22 -8.00 -3.40
C SER A 494 -1.55 -7.42 -4.65
N ALA A 495 -0.60 -8.17 -5.24
CA ALA A 495 0.05 -7.80 -6.49
C ALA A 495 -0.94 -7.71 -7.65
N ARG A 496 -1.86 -8.67 -7.78
CA ARG A 496 -2.92 -8.63 -8.82
C ARG A 496 -3.86 -7.45 -8.63
N LEU A 497 -4.20 -7.08 -7.39
CA LEU A 497 -5.05 -5.93 -7.12
C LEU A 497 -4.38 -4.60 -7.47
N LEU A 498 -3.10 -4.45 -7.16
CA LEU A 498 -2.31 -3.31 -7.62
C LEU A 498 -2.19 -3.28 -9.15
N LEU A 499 -1.95 -4.43 -9.79
CA LEU A 499 -1.89 -4.54 -11.25
C LEU A 499 -3.21 -4.13 -11.91
N LEU A 500 -4.35 -4.57 -11.36
CA LEU A 500 -5.68 -4.15 -11.82
C LEU A 500 -5.95 -2.66 -11.58
N SER A 501 -5.23 -2.03 -10.65
CA SER A 501 -5.34 -0.60 -10.33
C SER A 501 -4.45 0.27 -11.20
N LEU A 502 -3.45 -0.29 -11.90
CA LEU A 502 -2.53 0.46 -12.77
C LEU A 502 -3.23 1.28 -13.86
N PRO A 503 -4.24 0.77 -14.60
CA PRO A 503 -4.87 1.57 -15.66
C PRO A 503 -5.52 2.85 -15.11
N LEU A 504 -6.21 2.75 -13.97
CA LEU A 504 -6.80 3.91 -13.31
C LEU A 504 -5.71 4.83 -12.73
N ALA A 505 -4.65 4.26 -12.16
CA ALA A 505 -3.56 5.06 -11.62
C ALA A 505 -2.79 5.82 -12.70
N ALA A 506 -2.52 5.21 -13.86
CA ALA A 506 -1.84 5.83 -15.00
C ALA A 506 -2.70 6.97 -15.58
N LEU A 507 -3.99 6.75 -15.69
CA LEU A 507 -4.95 7.77 -16.10
C LEU A 507 -4.96 8.95 -15.13
N LEU A 508 -5.12 8.69 -13.82
CA LEU A 508 -5.06 9.76 -12.82
C LEU A 508 -3.68 10.43 -12.85
N PHE A 509 -2.59 9.70 -13.07
CA PHE A 509 -1.25 10.29 -13.15
C PHE A 509 -1.11 11.30 -14.29
N VAL A 510 -1.66 10.98 -15.47
CA VAL A 510 -1.61 11.85 -16.66
C VAL A 510 -2.62 12.99 -16.56
N PHE A 511 -3.83 12.71 -16.11
CA PHE A 511 -4.91 13.69 -16.16
C PHE A 511 -5.08 14.49 -14.88
N PHE A 512 -4.68 14.02 -13.69
CA PHE A 512 -4.90 14.78 -12.45
C PHE A 512 -4.19 16.14 -12.49
N PRO A 513 -4.87 17.25 -12.15
CA PRO A 513 -4.32 18.59 -12.33
C PRO A 513 -3.09 18.82 -11.45
N ARG A 514 -2.01 19.34 -12.06
CA ARG A 514 -0.78 19.70 -11.35
C ARG A 514 -0.73 21.22 -11.10
N PRO A 515 -0.85 21.69 -9.85
CA PRO A 515 -0.73 23.12 -9.56
C PRO A 515 0.70 23.61 -9.80
N ASP A 516 0.84 24.85 -10.28
CA ASP A 516 2.13 25.47 -10.65
C ASP A 516 3.00 25.93 -9.45
N GLY A 517 2.75 25.41 -8.23
CA GLY A 517 3.52 25.76 -7.02
C GLY A 517 3.07 25.01 -5.76
N PRO A 518 3.87 25.07 -4.67
CA PRO A 518 3.54 24.43 -3.40
C PRO A 518 2.31 25.09 -2.74
N LEU A 519 1.49 24.30 -2.04
CA LEU A 519 0.31 24.80 -1.31
C LEU A 519 0.73 25.69 -0.13
N TRP A 520 1.87 25.38 0.49
CA TRP A 520 2.51 26.17 1.54
C TRP A 520 4.03 26.02 1.46
N GLN A 521 4.76 27.04 1.89
CA GLN A 521 6.23 27.05 1.90
C GLN A 521 6.73 26.96 3.34
N LEU A 522 7.34 25.83 3.69
CA LEU A 522 8.16 25.72 4.89
C LEU A 522 9.63 25.94 4.47
N PRO A 523 10.43 26.72 5.22
CA PRO A 523 11.86 26.87 4.96
C PRO A 523 12.59 25.56 5.30
N ILE A 524 12.49 24.58 4.40
CA ILE A 524 13.19 23.31 4.53
C ILE A 524 14.56 23.50 3.89
N ASN A 525 15.57 23.71 4.74
CA ASN A 525 16.96 23.65 4.31
C ASN A 525 17.28 22.22 3.91
N GLN A 526 17.28 21.94 2.61
CA GLN A 526 17.83 20.70 2.08
C GLN A 526 19.34 20.77 2.25
N GLY A 527 19.90 19.83 3.03
CA GLY A 527 21.33 19.78 3.29
C GLY A 527 22.13 19.85 1.99
N ALA A 528 23.08 20.78 1.92
CA ALA A 528 23.89 21.00 0.73
C ALA A 528 24.65 19.71 0.39
N ARG A 529 24.42 19.19 -0.82
CA ARG A 529 25.25 18.13 -1.39
C ARG A 529 26.57 18.72 -1.88
N THR A 530 27.61 17.90 -1.89
CA THR A 530 28.95 18.25 -2.40
C THR A 530 28.87 18.82 -3.82
N GLY A 531 29.38 20.03 -4.03
CA GLY A 531 29.43 20.74 -5.32
C GLY A 531 30.47 21.86 -5.28
N LEU A 532 30.54 22.70 -6.32
CA LEU A 532 31.44 23.85 -6.38
C LEU A 532 31.29 24.75 -5.12
N ALA A 533 32.36 25.46 -4.74
CA ALA A 533 32.41 26.28 -3.52
C ALA A 533 32.44 27.79 -3.84
N ASP A 534 32.13 28.63 -2.85
CA ASP A 534 32.18 30.10 -3.02
C ASP A 534 33.63 30.63 -3.08
N GLN A 535 34.57 29.81 -2.62
CA GLN A 535 36.00 30.07 -2.60
C GLN A 535 36.77 28.84 -3.09
N ILE A 536 37.97 29.06 -3.62
CA ILE A 536 38.93 28.02 -3.90
C ILE A 536 39.92 27.99 -2.74
N SER A 537 39.84 26.95 -1.91
CA SER A 537 40.81 26.67 -0.85
C SER A 537 41.46 25.31 -1.03
N ALA A 538 42.70 25.19 -0.55
CA ALA A 538 43.54 24.03 -0.80
C ALA A 538 42.88 22.71 -0.33
N GLY A 539 42.48 21.88 -1.30
CA GLY A 539 41.95 20.53 -1.08
C GLY A 539 40.45 20.37 -1.35
N GLU A 540 39.66 21.44 -1.47
CA GLU A 540 38.22 21.34 -1.74
C GLU A 540 37.92 20.76 -3.13
N TYR A 541 38.65 21.20 -4.15
CA TYR A 541 38.53 20.65 -5.51
C TYR A 541 39.04 19.21 -5.63
N SER A 542 39.97 18.77 -4.76
CA SER A 542 40.43 17.37 -4.73
C SER A 542 39.31 16.43 -4.28
N ASN A 543 38.53 16.83 -3.27
CA ASN A 543 37.37 16.04 -2.81
C ASN A 543 36.30 15.92 -3.91
N LEU A 544 36.05 17.00 -4.67
CA LEU A 544 35.15 16.97 -5.83
C LEU A 544 35.71 16.07 -6.94
N ALA A 545 37.00 16.19 -7.24
CA ALA A 545 37.68 15.42 -8.27
C ALA A 545 37.66 13.90 -8.03
N GLN A 546 37.47 13.46 -6.77
CA GLN A 546 37.36 12.05 -6.38
C GLN A 546 35.91 11.53 -6.34
N SER A 547 34.91 12.39 -6.55
CA SER A 547 33.49 12.04 -6.47
C SER A 547 32.91 11.64 -7.82
N ASP A 548 32.42 10.40 -7.93
CA ASP A 548 31.72 9.89 -9.12
C ASP A 548 30.23 10.35 -9.19
N ALA A 549 29.79 11.19 -8.26
CA ALA A 549 28.43 11.71 -8.24
C ALA A 549 28.13 12.55 -9.50
N VAL A 550 26.93 12.46 -10.04
CA VAL A 550 26.53 13.29 -11.18
C VAL A 550 26.31 14.73 -10.70
N ALA A 551 26.89 15.70 -11.41
CA ALA A 551 26.63 17.12 -11.21
C ALA A 551 25.45 17.57 -12.08
N PHE A 552 25.47 17.19 -13.37
CA PHE A 552 24.36 17.42 -14.28
C PHE A 552 24.45 16.53 -15.53
N ARG A 553 23.35 16.49 -16.28
CA ARG A 553 23.30 15.87 -17.62
C ARG A 553 22.96 16.94 -18.66
N ALA A 554 23.64 16.94 -19.80
CA ALA A 554 23.41 17.88 -20.88
C ALA A 554 22.99 17.17 -22.17
N ASP A 555 21.81 17.49 -22.67
CA ASP A 555 21.18 16.89 -23.85
C ASP A 555 21.03 17.95 -24.95
N PHE A 556 21.70 17.72 -26.09
CA PHE A 556 21.77 18.64 -27.23
C PHE A 556 20.74 18.31 -28.33
N GLY A 557 20.06 17.15 -28.25
CA GLY A 557 19.16 16.69 -29.31
C GLY A 557 19.81 16.47 -30.70
N GLY A 558 21.14 16.51 -30.79
CA GLY A 558 21.90 16.55 -32.05
C GLY A 558 23.41 16.33 -31.84
N PRO A 559 24.27 16.80 -32.75
CA PRO A 559 25.72 16.64 -32.62
C PRO A 559 26.24 17.31 -31.34
N LEU A 560 27.18 16.66 -30.66
CA LEU A 560 27.78 17.17 -29.43
C LEU A 560 28.91 18.15 -29.75
N PRO A 561 29.11 19.22 -28.96
CA PRO A 561 30.29 20.07 -29.08
C PRO A 561 31.58 19.24 -28.96
N PRO A 562 32.67 19.61 -29.65
CA PRO A 562 33.94 18.91 -29.50
C PRO A 562 34.49 19.05 -28.06
N PRO A 563 35.32 18.11 -27.55
CA PRO A 563 35.75 18.08 -26.14
C PRO A 563 36.39 19.38 -25.62
N ASP A 564 37.12 20.09 -26.47
CA ASP A 564 37.78 21.37 -26.19
C ASP A 564 36.83 22.58 -26.13
N GLU A 565 35.59 22.42 -26.55
CA GLU A 565 34.52 23.41 -26.37
C GLU A 565 33.65 23.13 -25.13
N ARG A 566 33.76 21.94 -24.51
CA ARG A 566 32.95 21.51 -23.35
C ARG A 566 33.43 22.10 -22.03
N TYR A 567 33.55 23.42 -21.96
CA TYR A 567 33.84 24.16 -20.73
C TYR A 567 32.55 24.71 -20.15
N TRP A 568 32.08 24.07 -19.09
CA TRP A 568 30.85 24.41 -18.38
C TRP A 568 31.17 25.45 -17.31
N ARG A 569 31.00 26.72 -17.67
CA ARG A 569 31.28 27.88 -16.83
C ARG A 569 30.36 27.89 -15.61
N GLY A 570 30.94 28.10 -14.43
CA GLY A 570 30.22 28.34 -13.18
C GLY A 570 30.74 29.63 -12.50
N PRO A 571 31.18 29.57 -11.23
CA PRO A 571 31.66 30.74 -10.49
C PRO A 571 33.00 31.29 -10.99
N VAL A 572 33.21 32.60 -10.84
CA VAL A 572 34.46 33.28 -11.20
C VAL A 572 35.11 33.89 -9.96
N TYR A 573 36.36 33.52 -9.71
CA TYR A 573 37.13 33.95 -8.54
C TYR A 573 38.18 34.99 -8.97
N GLU A 574 38.12 36.15 -8.33
CA GLU A 574 38.87 37.34 -8.72
C GLU A 574 39.73 37.90 -7.58
N LEU A 575 39.35 37.70 -6.31
CA LEU A 575 40.14 38.16 -5.18
C LEU A 575 41.11 37.06 -4.74
N PHE A 576 42.40 37.38 -4.67
CA PHE A 576 43.43 36.50 -4.14
C PHE A 576 43.94 37.04 -2.81
N ASP A 577 43.83 36.26 -1.74
CA ASP A 577 44.23 36.66 -0.38
C ASP A 577 45.63 36.14 0.03
N GLY A 578 46.32 35.46 -0.88
CA GLY A 578 47.62 34.82 -0.63
C GLY A 578 47.52 33.32 -0.33
N GLN A 579 46.35 32.81 0.06
CA GLN A 579 46.09 31.39 0.30
C GLN A 579 45.09 30.80 -0.69
N GLY A 580 44.01 31.52 -0.98
CA GLY A 580 42.89 31.06 -1.77
C GLY A 580 42.31 32.16 -2.67
N TRP A 581 41.34 31.77 -3.47
CA TRP A 581 40.66 32.67 -4.41
C TRP A 581 39.18 32.79 -4.06
N GLN A 582 38.65 34.01 -4.08
CA GLN A 582 37.29 34.32 -3.65
C GLN A 582 36.51 35.05 -4.76
N GLN A 583 35.19 34.83 -4.80
CA GLN A 583 34.29 35.58 -5.68
C GLN A 583 34.12 37.02 -5.17
N VAL A 584 34.08 37.98 -6.08
CA VAL A 584 33.80 39.38 -5.75
C VAL A 584 32.35 39.70 -6.09
N ARG A 585 31.60 40.15 -5.08
CA ARG A 585 30.21 40.60 -5.24
C ARG A 585 30.19 42.13 -5.29
N GLY A 586 30.35 42.68 -6.48
CA GLY A 586 30.36 44.13 -6.73
C GLY A 586 29.50 44.51 -7.95
N ARG A 587 29.01 45.75 -7.98
CA ARG A 587 28.33 46.31 -9.15
C ARG A 587 29.38 46.95 -10.07
N PHE A 588 29.91 46.15 -10.99
CA PHE A 588 30.74 46.65 -12.08
C PHE A 588 29.86 47.10 -13.25
N ALA A 589 30.38 47.99 -14.10
CA ALA A 589 29.75 48.31 -15.38
C ALA A 589 29.55 47.02 -16.20
N ALA A 590 28.46 46.94 -16.97
CA ALA A 590 28.20 45.78 -17.80
C ALA A 590 29.31 45.63 -18.87
N PRO A 591 30.05 44.51 -18.90
CA PRO A 591 31.12 44.32 -19.88
C PRO A 591 30.53 44.02 -21.26
N SER A 592 31.30 44.23 -22.32
CA SER A 592 30.87 43.82 -23.67
C SER A 592 30.81 42.30 -23.81
N ALA A 593 29.84 41.78 -24.55
CA ALA A 593 29.72 40.37 -24.90
C ALA A 593 29.33 40.27 -26.37
N GLU A 594 30.26 39.88 -27.22
CA GLU A 594 30.07 39.87 -28.67
C GLU A 594 30.13 38.44 -29.20
N ALA A 595 29.07 37.98 -29.87
CA ALA A 595 29.06 36.69 -30.54
C ALA A 595 30.24 36.58 -31.51
N ARG A 596 30.98 35.46 -31.50
CA ARG A 596 32.02 35.25 -32.49
C ARG A 596 31.37 34.98 -33.85
N PRO A 597 31.69 35.76 -34.91
CA PRO A 597 31.10 35.54 -36.23
C PRO A 597 31.32 34.11 -36.73
N GLY A 598 30.26 33.47 -37.22
CA GLY A 598 30.31 32.12 -37.76
C GLY A 598 30.40 30.98 -36.73
N ALA A 599 30.42 31.28 -35.43
CA ALA A 599 30.38 30.24 -34.40
C ALA A 599 28.99 29.57 -34.34
N PRO A 600 28.92 28.24 -34.17
CA PRO A 600 27.65 27.55 -34.02
C PRO A 600 26.95 27.98 -32.72
N VAL A 601 25.62 28.09 -32.79
CA VAL A 601 24.77 28.22 -31.60
C VAL A 601 24.39 26.82 -31.13
N TRP A 602 24.81 26.49 -29.92
CA TRP A 602 24.46 25.24 -29.26
C TRP A 602 23.15 25.41 -28.49
N SER A 603 22.09 24.73 -28.93
CA SER A 603 20.85 24.56 -28.18
C SER A 603 20.91 23.25 -27.39
N TYR A 604 20.71 23.32 -26.08
CA TYR A 604 20.79 22.15 -25.22
C TYR A 604 20.01 22.34 -23.94
N SER A 605 19.71 21.23 -23.28
CA SER A 605 19.04 21.20 -21.99
C SER A 605 19.95 20.61 -20.92
N ILE A 606 20.03 21.26 -19.77
CA ILE A 606 20.79 20.80 -18.61
C ILE A 606 19.82 20.33 -17.53
N THR A 607 19.93 19.08 -17.11
CA THR A 607 19.31 18.57 -15.87
C THR A 607 20.34 18.68 -14.75
N LEU A 608 20.25 19.74 -13.94
CA LEU A 608 21.15 20.06 -12.85
C LEU A 608 20.74 19.33 -11.56
N GLU A 609 21.67 18.62 -10.91
CA GLU A 609 21.45 18.03 -9.59
C GLU A 609 21.51 19.09 -8.49
N PRO A 610 20.86 18.89 -7.32
CA PRO A 610 20.89 19.84 -6.21
C PRO A 610 22.32 20.19 -5.77
N SER A 611 22.71 21.45 -5.92
CA SER A 611 24.02 21.97 -5.46
C SER A 611 23.89 22.82 -4.19
N GLY A 612 22.69 23.33 -3.89
CA GLY A 612 22.48 24.31 -2.80
C GLY A 612 23.15 25.66 -3.07
N LYS A 613 23.66 25.88 -4.29
CA LYS A 613 24.36 27.09 -4.72
C LYS A 613 23.55 27.82 -5.79
N PRO A 614 23.77 29.13 -5.96
CA PRO A 614 23.01 29.93 -6.93
C PRO A 614 23.53 29.79 -8.36
N TRP A 615 24.66 29.12 -8.62
CA TRP A 615 25.24 29.10 -9.97
C TRP A 615 24.52 28.14 -10.89
N LEU A 616 24.30 28.61 -12.11
CA LEU A 616 23.87 27.81 -13.23
C LEU A 616 25.09 27.53 -14.11
N LEU A 617 25.20 26.30 -14.60
CA LEU A 617 26.31 25.86 -15.44
C LEU A 617 25.91 26.04 -16.91
N ALA A 618 26.74 26.67 -17.72
CA ALA A 618 26.49 26.91 -19.13
C ALA A 618 27.78 26.85 -19.96
N LEU A 619 27.66 26.55 -21.25
CA LEU A 619 28.77 26.67 -22.20
C LEU A 619 29.04 28.14 -22.54
N ASP A 620 30.30 28.53 -22.50
CA ASP A 620 30.83 29.85 -22.88
C ASP A 620 29.90 31.02 -22.51
N LEU A 621 29.21 31.63 -23.49
CA LEU A 621 28.20 32.68 -23.28
C LEU A 621 26.78 32.16 -23.55
N PRO A 622 25.88 32.14 -22.54
CA PRO A 622 24.47 31.88 -22.77
C PRO A 622 23.79 33.09 -23.43
N THR A 623 23.12 32.87 -24.57
CA THR A 623 22.37 33.89 -25.30
C THR A 623 20.92 34.01 -24.83
N THR A 624 20.39 32.94 -24.25
CA THR A 624 19.09 32.92 -23.58
C THR A 624 19.28 32.56 -22.10
N LEU A 625 18.57 33.27 -21.23
CA LEU A 625 18.56 33.02 -19.79
C LEU A 625 17.15 32.58 -19.35
N PRO A 626 17.04 31.59 -18.45
CA PRO A 626 15.78 31.31 -17.76
C PRO A 626 15.22 32.55 -17.05
N GLN A 627 13.89 32.67 -16.93
CA GLN A 627 13.23 33.87 -16.36
C GLN A 627 13.71 34.25 -14.95
N SER A 628 14.20 33.29 -14.16
CA SER A 628 14.71 33.48 -12.79
C SER A 628 16.24 33.61 -12.71
N ALA A 629 16.93 33.62 -13.85
CA ALA A 629 18.37 33.65 -13.96
C ALA A 629 18.89 35.04 -14.38
N LEU A 630 20.10 35.36 -13.93
CA LEU A 630 20.83 36.57 -14.27
C LEU A 630 22.25 36.21 -14.69
N LEU A 631 22.79 36.96 -15.65
CA LEU A 631 24.21 36.93 -16.01
C LEU A 631 24.90 38.08 -15.28
N THR A 632 25.87 37.75 -14.43
CA THR A 632 26.65 38.78 -13.72
C THR A 632 27.68 39.42 -14.65
N GLY A 633 28.29 40.54 -14.22
CA GLY A 633 29.41 41.13 -14.97
C GLY A 633 30.63 40.20 -15.09
N ALA A 634 30.75 39.13 -14.28
CA ALA A 634 31.81 38.14 -14.45
C ALA A 634 31.47 37.10 -15.54
N PHE A 635 30.37 37.27 -16.26
CA PHE A 635 29.79 36.29 -17.19
C PHE A 635 29.39 34.96 -16.51
N GLN A 636 29.21 34.90 -15.19
CA GLN A 636 28.62 33.74 -14.52
C GLN A 636 27.09 33.84 -14.54
N ALA A 637 26.41 32.74 -14.91
CA ALA A 637 24.97 32.62 -14.81
C ALA A 637 24.58 32.20 -13.38
N ALA A 638 23.59 32.87 -12.80
CA ALA A 638 23.12 32.61 -11.45
C ALA A 638 21.61 32.74 -11.32
N THR A 639 20.99 32.00 -10.41
CA THR A 639 19.58 32.08 -10.04
C THR A 639 19.42 32.79 -8.70
N LEU A 640 18.32 33.54 -8.55
CA LEU A 640 17.96 34.21 -7.30
C LEU A 640 17.63 33.21 -6.17
N ARG A 641 17.19 32.00 -6.52
CA ARG A 641 16.92 30.91 -5.58
C ARG A 641 17.92 29.78 -5.82
N PRO A 642 18.73 29.38 -4.83
CA PRO A 642 19.68 28.29 -5.00
C PRO A 642 19.03 27.02 -5.55
N ALA A 643 19.76 26.28 -6.38
CA ALA A 643 19.27 25.03 -6.96
C ALA A 643 19.26 23.93 -5.86
N SER A 644 18.19 23.90 -5.07
CA SER A 644 17.98 22.91 -4.00
C SER A 644 17.26 21.66 -4.49
N LEU A 645 16.60 21.71 -5.65
CA LEU A 645 15.93 20.57 -6.28
C LEU A 645 16.59 20.29 -7.63
N ARG A 646 16.43 19.05 -8.12
CA ARG A 646 16.82 18.72 -9.49
C ARG A 646 15.95 19.52 -10.45
N THR A 647 16.56 20.26 -11.37
CA THR A 647 15.83 21.14 -12.30
C THR A 647 16.40 21.05 -13.70
N ARG A 648 15.52 21.07 -14.71
CA ARG A 648 15.90 21.11 -16.12
C ARG A 648 15.84 22.55 -16.63
N TYR A 649 16.93 23.00 -17.25
CA TYR A 649 17.04 24.31 -17.88
C TYR A 649 17.31 24.15 -19.35
N GLU A 650 16.63 24.96 -20.17
CA GLU A 650 16.91 25.07 -21.60
C GLU A 650 17.89 26.23 -21.83
N TRP A 651 18.91 25.98 -22.64
CA TRP A 651 20.00 26.90 -22.93
C TRP A 651 20.19 27.04 -24.43
N ASN A 652 20.47 28.26 -24.85
CA ASN A 652 21.21 28.53 -26.07
C ASN A 652 22.53 29.17 -25.68
N SER A 653 23.63 28.67 -26.20
CA SER A 653 24.96 29.25 -25.97
C SER A 653 25.75 29.29 -27.24
N GLN A 654 26.67 30.25 -27.32
CA GLN A 654 27.54 30.40 -28.49
C GLN A 654 28.91 30.87 -28.05
N ALA A 655 29.92 30.60 -28.89
CA ALA A 655 31.25 31.13 -28.64
C ALA A 655 31.24 32.66 -28.74
N ALA A 656 31.86 33.35 -27.77
CA ALA A 656 31.82 34.80 -27.71
C ALA A 656 33.16 35.44 -27.33
N VAL A 657 33.36 36.68 -27.77
CA VAL A 657 34.41 37.57 -27.30
C VAL A 657 33.88 38.31 -26.07
N LEU A 658 34.45 38.01 -24.91
CA LEU A 658 34.00 38.51 -23.61
C LEU A 658 34.84 39.71 -23.16
N GLY A 659 34.20 40.81 -22.76
CA GLY A 659 34.84 41.97 -22.15
C GLY A 659 35.91 42.63 -23.02
N ARG A 660 35.70 42.70 -24.34
CA ARG A 660 36.55 43.54 -25.21
C ARG A 660 36.58 44.98 -24.71
N GLN A 661 35.42 45.48 -24.28
CA GLN A 661 35.28 46.66 -23.44
C GLN A 661 34.97 46.21 -22.02
N GLU A 662 35.93 46.44 -21.11
CA GLU A 662 35.85 46.07 -19.70
C GLU A 662 36.13 47.29 -18.82
N SER A 663 35.57 47.32 -17.63
CA SER A 663 35.76 48.40 -16.66
C SER A 663 37.20 48.43 -16.13
N GLN A 664 37.81 49.61 -16.09
CA GLN A 664 39.16 49.80 -15.54
C GLN A 664 39.25 49.37 -14.06
N GLU A 665 38.17 49.59 -13.30
CA GLU A 665 38.06 49.12 -11.91
C GLU A 665 38.22 47.60 -11.81
N ARG A 666 37.52 46.84 -12.67
CA ARG A 666 37.62 45.38 -12.69
C ARG A 666 38.95 44.88 -13.20
N LEU A 667 39.54 45.54 -14.19
CA LEU A 667 40.90 45.22 -14.66
C LEU A 667 41.93 45.45 -13.55
N GLY A 668 41.81 46.55 -12.80
CA GLY A 668 42.63 46.83 -11.61
C GLY A 668 42.46 45.79 -10.52
N LEU A 669 41.22 45.41 -10.20
CA LEU A 669 40.93 44.30 -9.28
C LEU A 669 41.63 43.01 -9.72
N ASN A 670 41.56 42.68 -11.01
CA ASN A 670 42.17 41.48 -11.57
C ASN A 670 43.69 41.57 -11.78
N LEU A 671 44.32 42.67 -11.40
CA LEU A 671 45.77 42.83 -11.24
C LEU A 671 46.20 42.79 -9.76
N THR A 672 45.25 42.93 -8.83
CA THR A 672 45.53 43.09 -7.41
C THR A 672 46.12 41.80 -6.82
N LEU A 673 47.18 41.98 -6.04
CA LEU A 673 47.82 40.95 -5.22
C LEU A 673 48.00 41.52 -3.80
N PRO A 674 47.95 40.70 -2.75
CA PRO A 674 48.07 41.19 -1.38
C PRO A 674 49.45 41.83 -1.15
N GLU A 675 49.44 43.04 -0.61
CA GLU A 675 50.64 43.71 -0.09
C GLU A 675 51.01 43.03 1.23
N THR A 676 52.15 42.35 1.25
CA THR A 676 52.65 41.64 2.44
C THR A 676 54.00 42.24 2.86
N PRO A 677 54.27 42.39 4.17
CA PRO A 677 55.51 42.98 4.68
C PRO A 677 56.77 42.26 4.17
N ASP A 678 56.69 40.93 4.06
CA ASP A 678 57.64 40.09 3.34
C ASP A 678 56.94 39.63 2.06
N ALA A 679 57.38 40.07 0.88
CA ALA A 679 56.70 39.80 -0.38
C ALA A 679 56.49 38.28 -0.62
N ALA A 680 55.30 37.77 -0.31
CA ALA A 680 55.01 36.34 -0.41
C ALA A 680 55.17 35.83 -1.85
N ASN A 681 55.71 34.61 -1.99
CA ASN A 681 56.10 33.96 -3.24
C ASN A 681 57.20 34.71 -4.03
N PRO A 682 58.37 34.99 -3.41
CA PRO A 682 59.43 35.80 -4.03
C PRO A 682 59.99 35.19 -5.32
N GLN A 683 60.10 33.87 -5.42
CA GLN A 683 60.64 33.23 -6.63
C GLN A 683 59.68 33.36 -7.81
N SER A 684 58.38 33.14 -7.57
CA SER A 684 57.34 33.33 -8.58
C SER A 684 57.25 34.79 -9.02
N ARG A 685 57.43 35.72 -8.07
CA ARG A 685 57.45 37.15 -8.38
C ARG A 685 58.63 37.54 -9.25
N ALA A 686 59.83 37.08 -8.91
CA ALA A 686 61.04 37.32 -9.71
C ALA A 686 60.91 36.73 -11.13
N LEU A 687 60.40 35.50 -11.24
CA LEU A 687 60.15 34.85 -12.52
C LEU A 687 59.19 35.66 -13.39
N ALA A 688 58.00 35.98 -12.88
CA ALA A 688 56.99 36.72 -13.65
C ALA A 688 57.38 38.18 -13.93
N ALA A 689 58.15 38.82 -13.05
CA ALA A 689 58.66 40.17 -13.28
C ALA A 689 59.59 40.23 -14.50
N SER A 690 60.36 39.17 -14.77
CA SER A 690 61.21 39.09 -15.97
C SER A 690 60.45 39.14 -17.29
N TRP A 691 59.14 38.86 -17.27
CA TRP A 691 58.29 38.85 -18.47
C TRP A 691 57.62 40.20 -18.75
N ARG A 692 57.72 41.18 -17.85
CA ARG A 692 57.04 42.48 -18.00
C ARG A 692 57.47 43.26 -19.25
N THR A 693 58.64 42.98 -19.78
CA THR A 693 59.15 43.58 -21.03
C THR A 693 58.57 42.93 -22.29
N LEU A 694 58.00 41.73 -22.18
CA LEU A 694 57.39 41.01 -23.31
C LEU A 694 56.00 41.58 -23.63
N ALA A 695 55.51 41.34 -24.85
CA ALA A 695 54.12 41.62 -25.21
C ALA A 695 53.16 40.73 -24.38
N PRO A 696 51.93 41.18 -24.04
CA PRO A 696 50.99 40.42 -23.19
C PRO A 696 50.76 38.96 -23.64
N GLU A 697 50.60 38.72 -24.93
CA GLU A 697 50.44 37.38 -25.53
C GLU A 697 51.69 36.50 -25.29
N GLN A 698 52.87 37.09 -25.39
CA GLN A 698 54.14 36.40 -25.12
C GLN A 698 54.31 36.08 -23.63
N ARG A 699 53.79 36.93 -22.73
CA ARG A 699 53.78 36.65 -21.28
C ARG A 699 52.92 35.42 -20.96
N VAL A 700 51.74 35.32 -21.58
CA VAL A 700 50.84 34.16 -21.46
C VAL A 700 51.56 32.89 -21.92
N GLN A 701 52.22 32.95 -23.09
CA GLN A 701 52.95 31.80 -23.63
C GLN A 701 54.15 31.41 -22.75
N ALA A 702 54.89 32.38 -22.19
CA ALA A 702 55.98 32.12 -21.24
C ALA A 702 55.46 31.40 -19.99
N GLY A 703 54.31 31.82 -19.45
CA GLY A 703 53.66 31.16 -18.33
C GLY A 703 53.25 29.71 -18.62
N LEU A 704 52.72 29.42 -19.81
CA LEU A 704 52.39 28.05 -20.23
C LEU A 704 53.65 27.19 -20.42
N ASP A 705 54.73 27.79 -20.95
CA ASP A 705 56.00 27.11 -21.15
C ASP A 705 56.66 26.66 -19.84
N VAL A 706 56.44 27.39 -18.73
CA VAL A 706 56.86 26.93 -17.39
C VAL A 706 56.28 25.55 -17.10
N PHE A 707 55.00 25.32 -17.37
CA PHE A 707 54.35 24.04 -17.10
C PHE A 707 54.77 22.95 -18.10
N ARG A 708 54.85 23.28 -19.40
CA ARG A 708 55.25 22.32 -20.44
C ARG A 708 56.67 21.81 -20.26
N LYS A 709 57.60 22.69 -19.90
CA LYS A 709 59.05 22.40 -19.83
C LYS A 709 59.52 22.09 -18.41
N GLY A 710 58.74 22.44 -17.39
CA GLY A 710 59.16 22.39 -15.98
C GLY A 710 59.09 21.04 -15.29
N GLY A 711 58.66 19.97 -15.97
CA GLY A 711 58.57 18.62 -15.42
C GLY A 711 57.40 18.41 -14.45
N PHE A 712 56.27 19.06 -14.70
CA PHE A 712 55.07 18.97 -13.86
C PHE A 712 54.29 17.66 -14.08
N ALA A 713 53.59 17.18 -13.05
CA ALA A 713 52.73 16.00 -13.15
C ALA A 713 51.33 16.24 -12.56
N TYR A 714 50.30 15.88 -13.33
CA TYR A 714 48.90 15.97 -12.92
C TYR A 714 48.50 14.80 -12.01
N THR A 715 47.97 15.08 -10.82
CA THR A 715 47.55 14.06 -9.85
C THR A 715 46.43 14.57 -8.93
N LEU A 716 45.48 13.69 -8.57
CA LEU A 716 44.40 14.00 -7.62
C LEU A 716 44.84 13.94 -6.15
N THR A 717 46.02 13.41 -5.87
CA THR A 717 46.60 13.26 -4.52
C THR A 717 47.95 13.99 -4.40
N PRO A 718 47.98 15.32 -4.60
CA PRO A 718 49.22 16.08 -4.49
C PRO A 718 49.72 16.14 -3.03
N PRO A 719 51.03 16.34 -2.81
CA PRO A 719 51.56 16.56 -1.47
C PRO A 719 50.97 17.84 -0.86
N LYS A 720 50.81 17.85 0.47
CA LYS A 720 50.35 19.05 1.19
C LYS A 720 51.37 20.17 1.05
N LEU A 721 50.92 21.32 0.56
CA LEU A 721 51.75 22.51 0.44
C LEU A 721 51.66 23.37 1.71
N PRO A 722 52.76 24.05 2.10
CA PRO A 722 52.74 25.01 3.20
C PRO A 722 51.76 26.16 2.91
N SER A 723 51.28 26.81 3.97
CA SER A 723 50.49 28.03 3.84
C SER A 723 51.35 29.17 3.31
N ALA A 724 52.51 29.43 3.92
CA ALA A 724 53.44 30.43 3.42
C ALA A 724 54.03 30.05 2.05
N ASN A 725 54.16 31.03 1.15
CA ASN A 725 54.79 30.87 -0.18
C ASN A 725 54.27 29.66 -0.98
N ARG A 726 52.96 29.39 -0.91
CA ARG A 726 52.32 28.21 -1.51
C ARG A 726 52.54 28.09 -3.02
N ILE A 727 52.57 29.20 -3.75
CA ILE A 727 52.79 29.21 -5.20
C ILE A 727 54.24 28.80 -5.51
N ASP A 728 55.22 29.31 -4.75
CA ASP A 728 56.63 28.90 -4.89
C ASP A 728 56.80 27.41 -4.54
N ALA A 729 56.18 26.96 -3.44
CA ALA A 729 56.25 25.57 -3.01
C ALA A 729 55.69 24.60 -4.06
N PHE A 730 54.73 25.04 -4.88
CA PHE A 730 54.23 24.27 -6.01
C PHE A 730 55.15 24.36 -7.25
N LEU A 731 55.47 25.57 -7.71
CA LEU A 731 56.19 25.79 -8.97
C LEU A 731 57.64 25.30 -8.95
N PHE A 732 58.32 25.47 -7.82
CA PHE A 732 59.73 25.14 -7.67
C PHE A 732 59.99 23.94 -6.75
N GLY A 733 59.02 23.60 -5.89
CA GLY A 733 59.08 22.44 -5.00
C GLY A 733 58.40 21.21 -5.59
N SER A 734 57.11 21.02 -5.28
CA SER A 734 56.42 19.75 -5.51
C SER A 734 56.22 19.41 -6.98
N LYS A 735 55.89 20.41 -7.82
CA LYS A 735 55.53 20.29 -9.25
C LYS A 735 54.45 19.25 -9.56
N ARG A 736 53.71 18.82 -8.53
CA ARG A 736 52.68 17.80 -8.59
C ARG A 736 51.40 18.40 -8.05
N GLY A 737 50.38 18.50 -8.89
CA GLY A 737 49.15 19.21 -8.57
C GLY A 737 47.99 18.75 -9.43
N PHE A 738 46.82 19.34 -9.17
CA PHE A 738 45.64 19.25 -10.04
C PHE A 738 45.23 20.65 -10.51
N CYS A 739 44.11 20.77 -11.22
CA CYS A 739 43.68 21.99 -11.93
C CYS A 739 43.74 23.28 -11.09
N GLU A 740 43.36 23.25 -9.82
CA GLU A 740 43.48 24.38 -8.89
C GLU A 740 44.91 24.91 -8.76
N HIS A 741 45.90 24.02 -8.63
CA HIS A 741 47.29 24.40 -8.44
C HIS A 741 47.85 25.10 -9.67
N TYR A 742 47.56 24.55 -10.86
CA TYR A 742 47.98 25.12 -12.13
C TYR A 742 47.31 26.46 -12.39
N SER A 743 45.99 26.55 -12.20
CA SER A 743 45.23 27.78 -12.44
C SER A 743 45.55 28.88 -11.44
N SER A 744 45.76 28.53 -10.16
CA SER A 744 46.20 29.49 -9.13
C SER A 744 47.60 30.03 -9.41
N ALA A 745 48.56 29.15 -9.69
CA ALA A 745 49.92 29.57 -10.01
C ALA A 745 49.99 30.39 -11.30
N PHE A 746 49.27 29.99 -12.35
CA PHE A 746 49.25 30.73 -13.61
C PHE A 746 48.62 32.11 -13.45
N ALA A 747 47.44 32.21 -12.80
CA ALA A 747 46.79 33.50 -12.57
C ALA A 747 47.68 34.43 -11.72
N PHE A 748 48.36 33.90 -10.69
CA PHE A 748 49.32 34.67 -9.90
C PHE A 748 50.47 35.21 -10.76
N LEU A 749 51.11 34.36 -11.58
CA LEU A 749 52.20 34.77 -12.46
C LEU A 749 51.75 35.84 -13.46
N MET A 750 50.56 35.70 -14.05
CA MET A 750 50.02 36.69 -14.98
C MET A 750 49.78 38.05 -14.32
N ARG A 751 49.21 38.06 -13.11
CA ARG A 751 49.03 39.30 -12.32
C ARG A 751 50.35 39.98 -12.02
N VAL A 752 51.37 39.24 -11.59
CA VAL A 752 52.72 39.80 -11.37
C VAL A 752 53.30 40.35 -12.67
N ALA A 753 53.11 39.65 -13.79
CA ALA A 753 53.57 40.07 -15.11
C ALA A 753 52.75 41.23 -15.71
N GLY A 754 51.77 41.78 -14.97
CA GLY A 754 50.97 42.93 -15.39
C GLY A 754 49.86 42.59 -16.38
N VAL A 755 49.39 41.34 -16.42
CA VAL A 755 48.26 40.90 -17.23
C VAL A 755 47.08 40.62 -16.28
N PRO A 756 45.93 41.32 -16.41
CA PRO A 756 44.77 41.04 -15.57
C PRO A 756 44.32 39.59 -15.76
N ALA A 757 44.21 38.85 -14.66
CA ALA A 757 43.91 37.42 -14.71
C ALA A 757 42.92 37.01 -13.61
N ARG A 758 42.05 36.05 -13.90
CA ARG A 758 41.07 35.48 -12.96
C ARG A 758 40.92 33.98 -13.13
N ILE A 759 40.34 33.32 -12.14
CA ILE A 759 40.06 31.88 -12.19
C ILE A 759 38.58 31.66 -12.41
N VAL A 760 38.26 30.76 -13.33
CA VAL A 760 36.88 30.30 -13.56
C VAL A 760 36.77 28.88 -13.04
N GLY A 761 35.84 28.67 -12.12
CA GLY A 761 35.42 27.36 -11.66
C GLY A 761 34.27 26.83 -12.50
N GLY A 762 34.24 25.52 -12.70
CA GLY A 762 33.20 24.88 -13.46
C GLY A 762 33.45 23.39 -13.62
N TYR A 763 33.04 22.86 -14.76
CA TYR A 763 33.32 21.50 -15.18
C TYR A 763 33.92 21.53 -16.58
N GLN A 764 34.79 20.56 -16.89
CA GLN A 764 35.31 20.39 -18.23
C GLN A 764 35.08 18.96 -18.72
N GLY A 765 34.59 18.85 -19.96
CA GLY A 765 34.34 17.60 -20.65
C GLY A 765 32.93 17.06 -20.39
N GLY A 766 32.85 15.77 -20.09
CA GLY A 766 31.61 15.04 -19.89
C GLY A 766 31.67 13.69 -20.59
N GLU A 767 31.16 12.66 -19.93
CA GLU A 767 31.11 11.31 -20.48
C GLU A 767 29.92 11.19 -21.43
N VAL A 768 30.18 10.81 -22.68
CA VAL A 768 29.13 10.55 -23.66
C VAL A 768 28.40 9.26 -23.31
N ASN A 769 27.08 9.34 -23.13
CA ASN A 769 26.22 8.15 -23.06
C ASN A 769 25.77 7.77 -24.48
N PRO A 770 26.31 6.69 -25.08
CA PRO A 770 26.05 6.35 -26.47
C PRO A 770 24.61 5.88 -26.71
N ASP A 771 23.97 5.28 -25.71
CA ASP A 771 22.59 4.79 -25.82
C ASP A 771 21.56 5.91 -25.63
N GLY A 772 21.98 7.04 -25.05
CA GLY A 772 21.11 8.17 -24.72
C GLY A 772 21.35 9.44 -25.56
N GLY A 773 22.51 9.59 -26.20
CA GLY A 773 22.83 10.78 -27.00
C GLY A 773 23.08 12.07 -26.20
N TYR A 774 23.38 11.95 -24.90
CA TYR A 774 23.63 13.09 -24.00
C TYR A 774 24.97 12.96 -23.24
N LEU A 775 25.42 14.06 -22.64
CA LEU A 775 26.62 14.13 -21.81
C LEU A 775 26.27 13.97 -20.32
N ILE A 776 27.01 13.11 -19.63
CA ILE A 776 27.00 12.99 -18.18
C ILE A 776 28.19 13.75 -17.62
N VAL A 777 27.95 14.80 -16.85
CA VAL A 777 29.00 15.57 -16.19
C VAL A 777 28.95 15.29 -14.69
N ARG A 778 30.05 14.74 -14.18
CA ARG A 778 30.19 14.28 -12.80
C ARG A 778 30.99 15.27 -11.95
N GLN A 779 30.92 15.13 -10.64
CA GLN A 779 31.70 15.93 -9.69
C GLN A 779 33.21 15.81 -9.98
N GLN A 780 33.68 14.62 -10.36
CA GLN A 780 35.05 14.41 -10.80
C GLN A 780 35.47 15.24 -12.03
N ASN A 781 34.51 15.65 -12.87
CA ASN A 781 34.80 16.53 -14.01
C ASN A 781 35.00 17.99 -13.60
N ALA A 782 34.88 18.32 -12.31
CA ALA A 782 35.15 19.65 -11.79
C ALA A 782 36.51 20.13 -12.27
N HIS A 783 36.55 21.37 -12.72
CA HIS A 783 37.72 21.95 -13.35
C HIS A 783 37.84 23.43 -13.01
N ALA A 784 39.07 23.90 -12.95
CA ALA A 784 39.40 25.29 -12.77
C ALA A 784 40.39 25.68 -13.85
N TRP A 785 40.07 26.74 -14.60
CA TRP A 785 40.94 27.33 -15.63
C TRP A 785 41.09 28.82 -15.40
N THR A 786 41.92 29.46 -16.19
CA THR A 786 42.17 30.91 -16.08
C THR A 786 41.60 31.68 -17.26
N GLU A 787 41.28 32.95 -17.01
CA GLU A 787 41.02 33.91 -18.07
C GLU A 787 41.98 35.09 -17.90
N VAL A 788 42.61 35.50 -18.99
CA VAL A 788 43.50 36.66 -19.04
C VAL A 788 42.88 37.72 -19.93
N TRP A 789 42.96 38.98 -19.53
CA TRP A 789 42.47 40.08 -20.36
C TRP A 789 43.59 40.61 -21.24
N LEU A 790 43.36 40.62 -22.55
CA LEU A 790 44.28 41.14 -23.56
C LEU A 790 43.62 42.28 -24.31
N GLN A 791 44.36 43.37 -24.50
CA GLN A 791 43.83 44.56 -25.17
C GLN A 791 43.37 44.23 -26.59
N GLY A 792 42.15 44.64 -26.95
CA GLY A 792 41.53 44.35 -28.25
C GLY A 792 40.91 42.95 -28.39
N GLN A 793 41.36 41.97 -27.61
CA GLN A 793 40.82 40.60 -27.63
C GLN A 793 39.82 40.34 -26.49
N GLY A 794 39.88 41.11 -25.40
CA GLY A 794 39.06 40.88 -24.20
C GLY A 794 39.59 39.75 -23.33
N TRP A 795 38.70 39.11 -22.58
CA TRP A 795 38.99 37.94 -21.76
C TRP A 795 39.21 36.69 -22.64
N VAL A 796 40.42 36.16 -22.59
CA VAL A 796 40.84 34.95 -23.32
C VAL A 796 41.00 33.80 -22.33
N ARG A 797 40.32 32.68 -22.60
CA ARG A 797 40.43 31.44 -21.82
C ARG A 797 41.80 30.80 -22.00
N VAL A 798 42.47 30.52 -20.89
CA VAL A 798 43.76 29.81 -20.85
C VAL A 798 43.68 28.69 -19.80
N ASP A 799 43.88 27.44 -20.24
CA ASP A 799 43.91 26.28 -19.36
C ASP A 799 45.36 25.79 -19.16
N PRO A 800 46.02 26.15 -18.05
CA PRO A 800 47.38 25.69 -17.77
C PRO A 800 47.46 24.18 -17.50
N THR A 801 46.34 23.53 -17.16
CA THR A 801 46.30 22.07 -16.97
C THR A 801 46.49 21.34 -18.30
N ALA A 802 45.92 21.88 -19.38
CA ALA A 802 46.04 21.32 -20.72
C ALA A 802 47.48 21.29 -21.23
N ALA A 803 48.36 22.16 -20.69
CA ALA A 803 49.78 22.18 -21.00
C ALA A 803 50.56 20.98 -20.42
N VAL A 804 50.04 20.35 -19.36
CA VAL A 804 50.69 19.21 -18.67
C VAL A 804 49.99 17.89 -18.99
N ALA A 805 48.66 17.90 -19.03
CA ALA A 805 47.82 16.74 -19.29
C ALA A 805 46.78 17.08 -20.37
N PRO A 806 47.16 17.17 -21.66
CA PRO A 806 46.23 17.49 -22.74
C PRO A 806 45.06 16.50 -22.84
N ALA A 807 45.27 15.23 -22.46
CA ALA A 807 44.22 14.21 -22.38
C ALA A 807 43.06 14.62 -21.44
N ARG A 808 43.32 15.49 -20.44
CA ARG A 808 42.29 16.00 -19.52
C ARG A 808 41.20 16.78 -20.28
N VAL A 809 41.58 17.44 -21.36
CA VAL A 809 40.70 18.27 -22.19
C VAL A 809 40.20 17.50 -23.41
N GLN A 810 41.09 16.79 -24.10
CA GLN A 810 40.79 16.14 -25.38
C GLN A 810 40.06 14.80 -25.24
N ALA A 811 40.31 14.07 -24.15
CA ALA A 811 39.70 12.77 -23.88
C ALA A 811 38.81 12.87 -22.62
N ASP A 812 39.32 12.44 -21.47
CA ASP A 812 38.61 12.47 -20.18
C ASP A 812 39.61 12.40 -19.00
N LEU A 813 39.09 12.57 -17.77
CA LEU A 813 39.90 12.52 -16.56
C LEU A 813 40.58 11.15 -16.34
N GLY A 814 39.88 10.04 -16.61
CA GLY A 814 40.44 8.70 -16.38
C GLY A 814 41.62 8.41 -17.29
N THR A 815 41.54 8.87 -18.53
CA THR A 815 42.62 8.85 -19.51
C THR A 815 43.73 9.79 -19.08
N ALA A 816 43.43 11.00 -18.61
CA ALA A 816 44.45 11.96 -18.16
C ALA A 816 45.30 11.50 -16.97
N LEU A 817 44.75 10.67 -16.08
CA LEU A 817 45.46 10.13 -14.92
C LEU A 817 46.40 8.97 -15.27
N THR A 818 46.13 8.25 -16.37
CA THR A 818 46.88 7.05 -16.77
C THR A 818 47.76 7.30 -17.99
N GLN A 819 47.27 8.07 -18.96
CA GLN A 819 47.92 8.45 -20.20
C GLN A 819 47.72 9.96 -20.45
N PRO A 820 48.45 10.84 -19.75
CA PRO A 820 48.25 12.30 -19.81
C PRO A 820 48.37 12.92 -21.21
N GLN A 821 49.11 12.27 -22.11
CA GLN A 821 49.39 12.73 -23.47
C GLN A 821 48.47 12.11 -24.54
N ALA A 822 47.51 11.26 -24.16
CA ALA A 822 46.59 10.65 -25.11
C ALA A 822 45.61 11.67 -25.71
N THR A 823 45.31 11.52 -26.99
CA THR A 823 44.38 12.39 -27.73
C THR A 823 42.98 11.78 -27.89
N ALA A 824 42.81 10.51 -27.50
CA ALA A 824 41.56 9.78 -27.58
C ALA A 824 41.22 9.08 -26.24
N PRO A 825 39.93 8.90 -25.91
CA PRO A 825 39.50 8.16 -24.72
C PRO A 825 39.94 6.70 -24.72
N ARG A 826 40.21 6.15 -23.53
CA ARG A 826 40.46 4.71 -23.35
C ARG A 826 39.22 3.88 -23.73
N GLU A 827 39.44 2.66 -24.24
CA GLU A 827 38.35 1.70 -24.46
C GLU A 827 37.60 1.35 -23.16
N ARG A 828 36.27 1.31 -23.28
CA ARG A 828 35.37 1.04 -22.16
C ARG A 828 35.23 -0.45 -21.91
N THR A 829 35.28 -0.82 -20.63
CA THR A 829 34.97 -2.16 -20.15
C THR A 829 33.48 -2.50 -20.33
N THR A 830 33.14 -3.78 -20.27
CA THR A 830 31.74 -4.25 -20.32
C THR A 830 30.90 -3.73 -19.15
N LEU A 831 31.50 -3.59 -17.96
CA LEU A 831 30.82 -3.02 -16.78
C LEU A 831 30.47 -1.54 -16.98
N GLU A 832 31.41 -0.74 -17.50
CA GLU A 832 31.18 0.69 -17.81
C GLU A 832 30.04 0.86 -18.84
N ARG A 833 30.02 0.02 -19.89
CA ARG A 833 28.92 0.00 -20.87
C ARG A 833 27.56 -0.33 -20.23
N ALA A 834 27.51 -1.32 -19.32
CA ALA A 834 26.29 -1.66 -18.60
C ALA A 834 25.80 -0.52 -17.68
N LYS A 835 26.72 0.16 -16.98
CA LYS A 835 26.41 1.34 -16.17
C LYS A 835 25.80 2.47 -17.00
N LEU A 836 26.34 2.75 -18.18
CA LEU A 836 25.80 3.78 -19.09
C LEU A 836 24.41 3.43 -19.61
N ARG A 837 24.14 2.16 -19.93
CA ARG A 837 22.78 1.70 -20.30
C ARG A 837 21.78 1.91 -19.18
N LEU A 838 22.16 1.54 -17.95
CA LEU A 838 21.31 1.77 -16.78
C LEU A 838 21.08 3.27 -16.55
N ASP A 839 22.10 4.12 -16.74
CA ASP A 839 21.95 5.57 -16.67
C ASP A 839 21.01 6.11 -17.77
N ALA A 840 21.06 5.57 -18.99
CA ALA A 840 20.13 5.92 -20.07
C ALA A 840 18.68 5.60 -19.70
N LEU A 841 18.41 4.40 -19.16
CA LEU A 841 17.09 4.02 -18.66
C LEU A 841 16.64 4.92 -17.50
N GLN A 842 17.54 5.22 -16.57
CA GLN A 842 17.29 6.14 -15.45
C GLN A 842 16.94 7.55 -15.95
N ASN A 843 17.66 8.08 -16.94
CA ASN A 843 17.44 9.41 -17.47
C ASN A 843 16.11 9.51 -18.24
N GLN A 844 15.76 8.46 -19.00
CA GLN A 844 14.45 8.36 -19.64
C GLN A 844 13.32 8.33 -18.60
N TRP A 845 13.48 7.53 -17.53
CA TRP A 845 12.55 7.51 -16.41
C TRP A 845 12.41 8.87 -15.75
N ASN A 846 13.53 9.56 -15.48
CA ASN A 846 13.52 10.89 -14.88
C ASN A 846 12.78 11.90 -15.77
N THR A 847 13.01 11.86 -17.08
CA THR A 847 12.40 12.80 -18.02
C THR A 847 10.89 12.63 -18.11
N TRP A 848 10.41 11.38 -18.21
CA TRP A 848 8.99 11.09 -18.44
C TRP A 848 8.16 10.97 -17.16
N VAL A 849 8.75 10.49 -16.06
CA VAL A 849 8.02 10.18 -14.83
C VAL A 849 8.31 11.18 -13.73
N VAL A 850 9.58 11.46 -13.45
CA VAL A 850 9.96 12.34 -12.33
C VAL A 850 9.65 13.80 -12.66
N SER A 851 10.08 14.25 -13.85
CA SER A 851 9.90 15.62 -14.33
C SER A 851 8.53 15.89 -14.95
N TYR A 852 7.56 14.98 -14.81
CA TYR A 852 6.21 15.20 -15.29
C TYR A 852 5.53 16.29 -14.45
N ASP A 853 5.48 17.52 -14.95
CA ASP A 853 4.96 18.70 -14.27
C ASP A 853 3.73 19.29 -14.99
N GLY A 854 3.23 20.43 -14.51
CA GLY A 854 2.09 21.12 -15.13
C GLY A 854 2.37 21.59 -16.57
N ALA A 855 3.62 21.87 -16.94
CA ALA A 855 3.99 22.28 -18.29
C ALA A 855 3.99 21.09 -19.26
N GLN A 856 4.60 19.96 -18.87
CA GLN A 856 4.54 18.72 -19.65
C GLN A 856 3.10 18.23 -19.81
N GLN A 857 2.29 18.28 -18.74
CA GLN A 857 0.87 17.92 -18.80
C GLN A 857 0.11 18.79 -19.82
N ARG A 858 0.28 20.12 -19.76
CA ARG A 858 -0.35 21.05 -20.72
C ARG A 858 0.10 20.79 -22.16
N SER A 859 1.39 20.53 -22.38
CA SER A 859 1.92 20.19 -23.71
C SER A 859 1.35 18.87 -24.24
N LEU A 860 1.09 17.89 -23.38
CA LEU A 860 0.53 16.61 -23.78
C LEU A 860 -0.97 16.74 -24.08
N LEU A 861 -1.70 17.48 -23.24
CA LEU A 861 -3.12 17.76 -23.42
C LEU A 861 -3.39 18.61 -24.68
N SER A 862 -2.53 19.59 -24.98
CA SER A 862 -2.67 20.42 -26.18
C SER A 862 -2.48 19.62 -27.47
N ARG A 863 -1.55 18.65 -27.50
CA ARG A 863 -1.40 17.70 -28.61
C ARG A 863 -2.64 16.82 -28.82
N LEU A 864 -3.42 16.59 -27.78
CA LEU A 864 -4.69 15.85 -27.83
C LEU A 864 -5.91 16.76 -28.09
N GLY A 865 -5.71 18.05 -28.36
CA GLY A 865 -6.79 19.01 -28.62
C GLY A 865 -7.53 19.51 -27.38
N VAL A 866 -6.99 19.27 -26.18
CA VAL A 866 -7.57 19.72 -24.91
C VAL A 866 -6.91 21.03 -24.49
N SER A 867 -7.63 22.15 -24.59
CA SER A 867 -7.11 23.51 -24.44
C SER A 867 -6.83 23.96 -22.99
N GLY A 868 -7.00 23.10 -22.00
CA GLY A 868 -6.61 23.38 -20.61
C GLY A 868 -7.28 22.53 -19.54
N THR A 869 -6.68 22.53 -18.34
CA THR A 869 -7.17 21.90 -17.10
C THR A 869 -8.37 22.68 -16.58
N GLY A 870 -9.58 22.29 -17.01
CA GLY A 870 -10.84 22.99 -16.72
C GLY A 870 -11.80 23.06 -17.90
N SER A 871 -11.34 22.72 -19.11
CA SER A 871 -12.24 22.59 -20.26
C SER A 871 -13.26 21.46 -20.04
N PRO A 872 -14.49 21.58 -20.57
CA PRO A 872 -15.46 20.48 -20.54
C PRO A 872 -14.92 19.20 -21.19
N LEU A 873 -14.09 19.33 -22.23
CA LEU A 873 -13.40 18.21 -22.88
C LEU A 873 -12.43 17.49 -21.95
N TYR A 874 -11.71 18.22 -21.09
CA TYR A 874 -10.84 17.62 -20.07
C TYR A 874 -11.63 16.84 -19.02
N LEU A 875 -12.76 17.37 -18.54
CA LEU A 875 -13.64 16.67 -17.60
C LEU A 875 -14.26 15.42 -18.23
N LEU A 876 -14.71 15.51 -19.49
CA LEU A 876 -15.21 14.36 -20.25
C LEU A 876 -14.13 13.32 -20.51
N ALA A 877 -12.89 13.73 -20.80
CA ALA A 877 -11.76 12.82 -20.95
C ALA A 877 -11.44 12.10 -19.63
N LEU A 878 -11.46 12.81 -18.50
CA LEU A 878 -11.25 12.22 -17.17
C LEU A 878 -12.35 11.21 -16.82
N LEU A 879 -13.63 11.56 -17.04
CA LEU A 879 -14.78 10.69 -16.79
C LEU A 879 -14.80 9.49 -17.75
N GLY A 880 -14.52 9.73 -19.03
CA GLY A 880 -14.46 8.70 -20.07
C GLY A 880 -13.35 7.70 -19.81
N ALA A 881 -12.16 8.18 -19.45
CA ALA A 881 -11.06 7.31 -19.10
C ALA A 881 -11.36 6.53 -17.79
N ALA A 882 -12.00 7.18 -16.79
CA ALA A 882 -12.38 6.51 -15.55
C ALA A 882 -13.42 5.41 -15.82
N ALA A 883 -14.38 5.65 -16.72
CA ALA A 883 -15.31 4.63 -17.19
C ALA A 883 -14.60 3.49 -17.95
N LEU A 884 -13.65 3.81 -18.82
CA LEU A 884 -12.83 2.85 -19.60
C LEU A 884 -11.99 1.92 -18.72
N THR A 885 -11.61 2.35 -17.53
CA THR A 885 -10.82 1.55 -16.58
C THR A 885 -11.71 0.81 -15.58
N LEU A 886 -12.74 1.49 -15.04
CA LEU A 886 -13.63 0.93 -14.04
C LEU A 886 -14.62 -0.08 -14.62
N LEU A 887 -15.20 0.16 -15.81
CA LEU A 887 -16.22 -0.74 -16.38
C LEU A 887 -15.64 -2.12 -16.72
N PRO A 888 -14.47 -2.26 -17.38
CA PRO A 888 -13.86 -3.57 -17.62
C PRO A 888 -13.37 -4.24 -16.35
N ALA A 889 -12.80 -3.50 -15.39
CA ALA A 889 -12.41 -4.05 -14.09
C ALA A 889 -13.63 -4.61 -13.34
N LEU A 890 -14.74 -3.87 -13.31
CA LEU A 890 -16.02 -4.30 -12.77
C LEU A 890 -16.59 -5.49 -13.55
N ALA A 891 -16.48 -5.52 -14.87
CA ALA A 891 -16.94 -6.63 -15.72
C ALA A 891 -16.08 -7.89 -15.54
N PHE A 892 -14.77 -7.77 -15.42
CA PHE A 892 -13.83 -8.86 -15.14
C PHE A 892 -14.08 -9.45 -13.75
N VAL A 893 -14.28 -8.58 -12.75
CA VAL A 893 -14.70 -8.99 -11.41
C VAL A 893 -16.09 -9.64 -11.45
N ARG A 894 -17.02 -9.24 -12.34
CA ARG A 894 -18.30 -9.94 -12.53
C ARG A 894 -18.15 -11.30 -13.21
N ARG A 895 -17.33 -11.44 -14.26
CA ARG A 895 -17.16 -12.69 -15.03
C ARG A 895 -16.58 -13.84 -14.20
N ARG A 896 -15.71 -13.56 -13.23
CA ARG A 896 -15.21 -14.59 -12.29
C ARG A 896 -16.27 -15.14 -11.32
N ALA A 897 -17.51 -14.62 -11.33
CA ALA A 897 -18.65 -15.08 -10.51
C ALA A 897 -19.46 -16.19 -11.15
N LEU A 898 -19.23 -16.45 -12.43
CA LEU A 898 -19.90 -17.51 -13.15
C LEU A 898 -19.33 -18.86 -12.70
N PRO A 899 -20.16 -19.93 -12.65
CA PRO A 899 -19.68 -21.29 -12.49
C PRO A 899 -18.56 -21.55 -13.50
N ARG A 900 -17.42 -22.13 -13.07
CA ARG A 900 -16.34 -22.49 -14.01
C ARG A 900 -16.72 -23.64 -14.94
N ASP A 901 -17.72 -24.41 -14.55
CA ASP A 901 -18.25 -25.53 -15.30
C ASP A 901 -19.21 -25.04 -16.41
N PRO A 902 -18.90 -25.32 -17.69
CA PRO A 902 -19.69 -24.84 -18.82
C PRO A 902 -21.12 -25.40 -18.86
N ALA A 903 -21.40 -26.54 -18.23
CA ALA A 903 -22.74 -27.08 -18.11
C ALA A 903 -23.57 -26.30 -17.07
N LEU A 904 -22.97 -26.00 -15.91
CA LEU A 904 -23.60 -25.18 -14.86
C LEU A 904 -23.81 -23.74 -15.33
N LEU A 905 -22.93 -23.22 -16.18
CA LEU A 905 -23.10 -21.96 -16.91
C LEU A 905 -24.36 -21.98 -17.79
N ALA A 906 -24.56 -23.02 -18.59
CA ALA A 906 -25.76 -23.13 -19.43
C ALA A 906 -27.04 -23.17 -18.59
N LEU A 907 -27.02 -23.86 -17.44
CA LEU A 907 -28.15 -23.90 -16.52
C LEU A 907 -28.38 -22.56 -15.79
N HIS A 908 -27.30 -21.81 -15.50
CA HIS A 908 -27.40 -20.45 -14.98
C HIS A 908 -27.98 -19.49 -16.03
N ASP A 909 -27.54 -19.56 -17.28
CA ASP A 909 -28.07 -18.79 -18.40
C ASP A 909 -29.57 -19.07 -18.62
N LEU A 910 -29.99 -20.34 -18.47
CA LEU A 910 -31.41 -20.69 -18.47
C LEU A 910 -32.17 -19.93 -17.37
N SER A 911 -31.65 -19.95 -16.14
CA SER A 911 -32.30 -19.30 -15.00
C SER A 911 -32.39 -17.78 -15.10
N THR A 912 -31.40 -17.14 -15.73
CA THR A 912 -31.42 -15.70 -15.98
C THR A 912 -32.36 -15.34 -17.12
N ARG A 913 -32.47 -16.17 -18.16
CA ARG A 913 -33.40 -16.00 -19.29
C ARG A 913 -34.86 -16.10 -18.88
N LEU A 914 -35.18 -17.09 -18.03
CA LEU A 914 -36.52 -17.31 -17.50
C LEU A 914 -36.86 -16.39 -16.32
N ARG A 915 -35.85 -15.70 -15.75
CA ARG A 915 -35.95 -14.90 -14.50
C ARG A 915 -36.49 -15.70 -13.31
N LEU A 916 -36.37 -17.02 -13.35
CA LEU A 916 -36.81 -17.94 -12.31
C LEU A 916 -35.59 -18.55 -11.64
N PRO A 917 -35.14 -18.06 -10.47
CA PRO A 917 -33.95 -18.60 -9.81
C PRO A 917 -34.21 -20.03 -9.28
N ARG A 918 -33.18 -20.88 -9.35
CA ARG A 918 -33.22 -22.24 -8.78
C ARG A 918 -33.38 -22.19 -7.26
N GLY A 919 -34.20 -23.10 -6.71
CA GLY A 919 -34.35 -23.29 -5.27
C GLY A 919 -33.14 -24.02 -4.66
N PRO A 920 -32.91 -23.87 -3.34
CA PRO A 920 -31.86 -24.60 -2.64
C PRO A 920 -32.13 -26.11 -2.72
N GLY A 921 -31.13 -26.89 -3.18
CA GLY A 921 -31.25 -28.35 -3.34
C GLY A 921 -32.07 -28.81 -4.55
N GLU A 922 -32.60 -27.89 -5.35
CA GLU A 922 -33.46 -28.22 -6.49
C GLU A 922 -32.64 -28.88 -7.62
N THR A 923 -33.01 -30.09 -8.02
CA THR A 923 -32.34 -30.79 -9.13
C THR A 923 -32.62 -30.08 -10.47
N PRO A 924 -31.75 -30.23 -11.50
CA PRO A 924 -32.01 -29.67 -12.83
C PRO A 924 -33.37 -30.10 -13.40
N THR A 925 -33.78 -31.34 -13.14
CA THR A 925 -35.09 -31.87 -13.53
C THR A 925 -36.24 -31.20 -12.78
N ALA A 926 -36.14 -31.10 -11.44
CA ALA A 926 -37.17 -30.42 -10.64
C ALA A 926 -37.30 -28.93 -11.02
N TYR A 927 -36.18 -28.28 -11.30
CA TYR A 927 -36.16 -26.91 -11.80
C TYR A 927 -36.83 -26.77 -13.17
N ALA A 928 -36.54 -27.69 -14.09
CA ALA A 928 -37.16 -27.68 -15.41
C ALA A 928 -38.67 -27.93 -15.36
N GLU A 929 -39.16 -28.80 -14.46
CA GLU A 929 -40.60 -29.00 -14.27
C GLU A 929 -41.27 -27.75 -13.67
N ARG A 930 -40.64 -27.10 -12.70
CA ARG A 930 -41.14 -25.84 -12.15
C ARG A 930 -41.13 -24.72 -13.19
N ALA A 931 -40.06 -24.65 -13.99
CA ALA A 931 -39.96 -23.72 -15.11
C ALA A 931 -40.99 -24.02 -16.21
N ALA A 932 -41.27 -25.28 -16.48
CA ALA A 932 -42.29 -25.73 -17.43
C ALA A 932 -43.70 -25.36 -16.94
N ALA A 933 -43.98 -25.45 -15.64
CA ALA A 933 -45.22 -24.97 -15.06
C ALA A 933 -45.37 -23.44 -15.18
N HIS A 934 -44.27 -22.69 -15.08
CA HIS A 934 -44.26 -21.23 -15.24
C HIS A 934 -44.29 -20.76 -16.70
N SER A 935 -43.83 -21.58 -17.64
CA SER A 935 -43.84 -21.28 -19.07
C SER A 935 -44.27 -22.52 -19.87
N PRO A 936 -45.59 -22.84 -19.87
CA PRO A 936 -46.11 -24.09 -20.43
C PRO A 936 -45.78 -24.27 -21.91
N GLN A 937 -45.75 -23.17 -22.67
CA GLN A 937 -45.41 -23.15 -24.10
C GLN A 937 -43.97 -23.61 -24.40
N GLN A 938 -43.07 -23.57 -23.40
CA GLN A 938 -41.66 -23.96 -23.54
C GLN A 938 -41.35 -25.26 -22.77
N ALA A 939 -42.36 -25.92 -22.18
CA ALA A 939 -42.20 -27.12 -21.37
C ALA A 939 -41.39 -28.25 -22.05
N PRO A 940 -41.58 -28.56 -23.35
CA PRO A 940 -40.79 -29.60 -24.01
C PRO A 940 -39.30 -29.27 -24.07
N LEU A 941 -38.98 -28.01 -24.40
CA LEU A 941 -37.62 -27.49 -24.50
C LEU A 941 -36.91 -27.49 -23.14
N LEU A 942 -37.62 -27.06 -22.09
CA LEU A 942 -37.08 -27.02 -20.72
C LEU A 942 -36.76 -28.41 -20.17
N ARG A 943 -37.63 -29.39 -20.44
CA ARG A 943 -37.40 -30.79 -20.08
C ARG A 943 -36.22 -31.40 -20.84
N ASP A 944 -36.06 -31.06 -22.13
CA ASP A 944 -34.91 -31.54 -22.92
C ASP A 944 -33.58 -30.95 -22.44
N ILE A 945 -33.57 -29.66 -22.05
CA ILE A 945 -32.40 -29.02 -21.42
C ILE A 945 -32.00 -29.73 -20.13
N ALA A 946 -32.95 -30.08 -19.25
CA ALA A 946 -32.64 -30.81 -18.03
C ALA A 946 -32.12 -32.22 -18.30
N ARG A 947 -32.72 -32.94 -19.26
CA ARG A 947 -32.29 -34.28 -19.66
C ARG A 947 -30.84 -34.27 -20.15
N ARG A 948 -30.50 -33.35 -21.05
CA ARG A 948 -29.14 -33.20 -21.61
C ARG A 948 -28.13 -32.72 -20.58
N PHE A 949 -28.53 -31.81 -19.69
CA PHE A 949 -27.68 -31.42 -18.56
C PHE A 949 -27.33 -32.63 -17.69
N ASN A 950 -28.31 -33.47 -17.36
CA ASN A 950 -28.09 -34.66 -16.54
C ASN A 950 -27.25 -35.71 -17.27
N ALA A 951 -27.49 -35.94 -18.57
CA ALA A 951 -26.67 -36.84 -19.39
C ALA A 951 -25.20 -36.37 -19.44
N LEU A 952 -24.97 -35.08 -19.62
CA LEU A 952 -23.63 -34.52 -19.66
C LEU A 952 -22.91 -34.55 -18.29
N ARG A 953 -23.65 -34.54 -17.18
CA ARG A 953 -23.06 -34.50 -15.83
C ARG A 953 -22.93 -35.85 -15.16
N TYR A 954 -23.83 -36.78 -15.46
CA TYR A 954 -23.96 -38.07 -14.78
C TYR A 954 -23.93 -39.26 -15.75
N GLY A 955 -23.82 -39.01 -17.06
CA GLY A 955 -23.67 -40.06 -18.07
C GLY A 955 -22.22 -40.56 -18.20
N PRO A 956 -22.04 -41.75 -18.81
CA PRO A 956 -20.74 -42.43 -18.88
C PRO A 956 -19.73 -41.78 -19.86
N GLN A 957 -20.17 -40.90 -20.77
CA GLN A 957 -19.31 -40.15 -21.69
C GLN A 957 -19.88 -38.73 -21.88
N ALA A 958 -19.10 -37.71 -21.54
CA ALA A 958 -19.47 -36.31 -21.77
C ALA A 958 -18.75 -35.79 -23.02
N SER A 959 -19.48 -35.61 -24.12
CA SER A 959 -18.89 -35.10 -25.37
C SER A 959 -18.93 -33.56 -25.44
N PRO A 960 -17.91 -32.89 -26.01
CA PRO A 960 -17.94 -31.45 -26.29
C PRO A 960 -19.10 -31.02 -27.20
N GLU A 961 -19.65 -31.96 -27.99
CA GLU A 961 -20.77 -31.73 -28.89
C GLU A 961 -22.10 -31.60 -28.15
N GLU A 962 -22.36 -32.47 -27.18
CA GLU A 962 -23.55 -32.38 -26.32
C GLU A 962 -23.59 -31.08 -25.51
N LEU A 963 -22.43 -30.57 -25.10
CA LEU A 963 -22.33 -29.26 -24.45
C LEU A 963 -22.74 -28.12 -25.39
N ARG A 964 -22.31 -28.16 -26.66
CA ARG A 964 -22.71 -27.17 -27.68
C ARG A 964 -24.21 -27.24 -27.94
N GLN A 965 -24.77 -28.45 -28.01
CA GLN A 965 -26.22 -28.66 -28.19
C GLN A 965 -27.02 -28.15 -26.98
N LEU A 966 -26.57 -28.41 -25.75
CA LEU A 966 -27.18 -27.87 -24.53
C LEU A 966 -27.19 -26.34 -24.54
N GLN A 967 -26.07 -25.70 -24.90
CA GLN A 967 -25.98 -24.24 -25.02
C GLN A 967 -26.89 -23.70 -26.12
N ALA A 968 -27.04 -24.40 -27.25
CA ALA A 968 -27.95 -24.02 -28.33
C ALA A 968 -29.41 -24.07 -27.87
N LEU A 969 -29.82 -25.11 -27.13
CA LEU A 969 -31.18 -25.24 -26.59
C LEU A 969 -31.49 -24.14 -25.57
N VAL A 970 -30.55 -23.83 -24.67
CA VAL A 970 -30.71 -22.69 -23.74
C VAL A 970 -30.85 -21.36 -24.48
N ARG A 971 -30.20 -21.21 -25.65
CA ARG A 971 -30.36 -20.01 -26.50
C ARG A 971 -31.74 -19.90 -27.14
N GLN A 972 -32.38 -21.02 -27.45
CA GLN A 972 -33.72 -21.09 -28.05
C GLN A 972 -34.86 -20.74 -27.07
N VAL A 973 -34.60 -20.79 -25.76
CA VAL A 973 -35.57 -20.39 -24.73
C VAL A 973 -35.89 -18.89 -24.87
N ARG A 974 -37.17 -18.58 -25.16
CA ARG A 974 -37.70 -17.21 -25.26
C ARG A 974 -37.73 -16.57 -23.87
N ARG A 975 -37.26 -15.31 -23.78
CA ARG A 975 -37.32 -14.53 -22.55
C ARG A 975 -38.78 -14.24 -22.19
N THR A 976 -39.15 -14.48 -20.94
CA THR A 976 -40.45 -14.08 -20.39
C THR A 976 -40.48 -12.57 -20.17
N GLU A 977 -41.44 -11.88 -20.78
CA GLU A 977 -41.71 -10.46 -20.54
C GLU A 977 -42.41 -10.24 -19.20
N ARG A 978 -42.27 -9.03 -18.62
CA ARG A 978 -42.89 -8.66 -17.35
C ARG A 978 -44.42 -8.75 -17.48
N THR A 979 -45.05 -9.59 -16.66
CA THR A 979 -46.37 -9.28 -16.12
C THR A 979 -46.21 -8.51 -14.82
#